data_AF-A0AA36MZZ2-F1
#
_entry.id   AF-A0AA36MZZ2-F1
#
_cell.length_a   1.000
_cell.length_b   1.000
_cell.length_c   1.000
_cell.angle_alpha   90.00
_cell.angle_beta   90.00
_cell.angle_gamma   90.00
#
_symmetry.space_group_name_H-M   'P 1'
#
loop_
_entity.id
_entity.type
_entity.pdbx_description
1 polymer ?
#
loop_
_entity_poly.entity_id
_entity_poly.type
_entity_poly.pdbx_seq_one_letter_code
_entity_poly.pdbx_strand_id
1 'polypeptide(L)'
;MPVSEEPHEAVARLVSELDDPRLRVCVLGGTSIQRPETEQLAAAIAEGLRQLEQLVLVFTEGMPGVQHAFAKKFGDQSCHLVPNGHACSWAGRELHAGSSVAERREIFALLGDVYLVLEGGPNVASQVKRAFQRGACIIPLMRTGGASAGLFSFPARALRPPPYAQDHWPLLKDESAEVPASARAAVSVVEAVLSHCPEGCGRDLAPSDESPESSKPLLSRAERGVEAAAAAGDGPTRAAEARLPSAEIGAIRDLGIGKPGLTLPVPSKQAVPQPLPLVPGPRLPLVPAARGAVSIKRQTARDEWNKQEILVHWAVARNPGRQVRQRHELPEPLMDAAEFREYFSLAFPALEIQLWECEDDTAEHSAGRQLQLGFRSADRDGDGFCTVPELLYGLQCVHGQHCLTRDAVRLLASTSVTTRRDQLLEVMQSLNDGLSVSISEAQAVLHEAALVAGASSHANDANASRDAFRRAELLWALGAWYARVQREHTSWKDILVAAVRRWIPSDEEHHGCMLHHLARTTMDLPKTLPLPKRLGGQPLRLRDSETSASRASQACVLMLAVVIHIFFLAMLLLPSVFFSIIIYLGSEHGDDRCPRDLDALLVWFGALGLSVLVIDCANDGSLGISVMAAVLKGVLALTPLLGMAMSHGLDAEDAELCGQMVFWSSKCLWSFLSSCEMTLLCLLAWSFHVARNHERQLRRLALDLDG
;
A
#
# COMPACT_ATOMS: atom_id res chain seq x y z
N MET A 1 -16.30 20.32 9.68
CA MET A 1 -15.10 20.20 8.81
C MET A 1 -15.22 21.14 7.60
N PRO A 2 -14.12 21.70 7.06
CA PRO A 2 -14.17 22.42 5.79
C PRO A 2 -14.64 21.48 4.67
N VAL A 3 -15.57 21.94 3.84
CA VAL A 3 -16.06 21.19 2.67
C VAL A 3 -14.88 20.92 1.74
N SER A 4 -14.76 19.68 1.23
CA SER A 4 -13.76 19.33 0.22
C SER A 4 -13.95 20.26 -0.97
N GLU A 5 -12.89 20.96 -1.37
CA GLU A 5 -12.94 21.90 -2.47
C GLU A 5 -12.46 21.19 -3.73
N GLU A 6 -13.12 21.41 -4.86
CA GLU A 6 -12.63 20.84 -6.12
C GLU A 6 -11.26 21.47 -6.46
N PRO A 7 -10.24 20.69 -6.88
CA PRO A 7 -8.89 21.21 -7.08
C PRO A 7 -8.79 22.43 -8.01
N HIS A 8 -9.67 22.52 -9.01
CA HIS A 8 -9.72 23.66 -9.93
C HIS A 8 -10.26 24.94 -9.26
N GLU A 9 -11.23 24.82 -8.35
CA GLU A 9 -11.76 25.95 -7.58
C GLU A 9 -10.69 26.48 -6.62
N ALA A 10 -9.97 25.57 -5.96
CA ALA A 10 -8.87 25.92 -5.08
C ALA A 10 -7.76 26.68 -5.84
N VAL A 11 -7.39 26.24 -7.05
CA VAL A 11 -6.42 26.96 -7.89
C VAL A 11 -6.97 28.33 -8.30
N ALA A 12 -8.22 28.43 -8.73
CA ALA A 12 -8.83 29.70 -9.11
C ALA A 12 -8.83 30.70 -7.94
N ARG A 13 -9.15 30.24 -6.72
CA ARG A 13 -9.05 31.04 -5.50
C ARG A 13 -7.61 31.47 -5.25
N LEU A 14 -6.64 30.56 -5.27
CA LEU A 14 -5.24 30.90 -5.02
C LEU A 14 -4.71 31.93 -6.03
N VAL A 15 -5.07 31.78 -7.31
CA VAL A 15 -4.70 32.74 -8.36
C VAL A 15 -5.33 34.11 -8.08
N SER A 16 -6.61 34.14 -7.70
CA SER A 16 -7.30 35.38 -7.32
C SER A 16 -6.74 36.01 -6.04
N GLU A 17 -6.30 35.22 -5.06
CA GLU A 17 -5.76 35.70 -3.78
C GLU A 17 -4.36 36.30 -3.97
N LEU A 18 -3.58 35.73 -4.88
CA LEU A 18 -2.23 36.20 -5.18
C LEU A 18 -2.26 37.45 -6.06
N ASP A 19 -3.20 37.54 -7.02
CA ASP A 19 -3.32 38.62 -8.01
C ASP A 19 -1.96 39.06 -8.58
N ASP A 20 -1.14 38.05 -8.90
CA ASP A 20 0.27 38.26 -9.25
C ASP A 20 0.53 37.82 -10.70
N PRO A 21 0.95 38.73 -11.59
CA PRO A 21 1.15 38.42 -13.00
C PRO A 21 2.43 37.62 -13.28
N ARG A 22 3.32 37.45 -12.29
CA ARG A 22 4.60 36.74 -12.43
C ARG A 22 4.41 35.29 -12.88
N LEU A 23 5.44 34.74 -13.51
CA LEU A 23 5.47 33.34 -13.94
C LEU A 23 5.54 32.43 -12.71
N ARG A 24 4.60 31.48 -12.60
CA ARG A 24 4.53 30.59 -11.43
C ARG A 24 5.44 29.39 -11.65
N VAL A 25 6.49 29.29 -10.84
CA VAL A 25 7.47 28.20 -10.92
C VAL A 25 7.29 27.27 -9.73
N CYS A 26 6.83 26.05 -9.97
CA CYS A 26 6.69 25.01 -8.97
C CYS A 26 7.97 24.16 -8.88
N VAL A 27 8.43 23.90 -7.65
CA VAL A 27 9.58 23.01 -7.39
C VAL A 27 9.09 21.69 -6.83
N LEU A 28 9.38 20.60 -7.54
CA LEU A 28 9.07 19.23 -7.16
C LEU A 28 10.34 18.42 -6.92
N GLY A 29 10.30 17.52 -5.95
CA GLY A 29 11.36 16.53 -5.77
C GLY A 29 11.13 15.54 -4.65
N GLY A 30 12.15 14.69 -4.43
CA GLY A 30 12.12 13.69 -3.36
C GLY A 30 12.00 14.30 -1.97
N THR A 31 11.22 13.66 -1.10
CA THR A 31 11.13 14.02 0.33
C THR A 31 12.40 13.66 1.11
N SER A 32 13.21 12.79 0.53
CA SER A 32 14.58 12.47 0.93
C SER A 32 15.50 12.73 -0.25
N ILE A 33 16.66 13.32 0.02
CA ILE A 33 17.69 13.57 -1.00
C ILE A 33 18.60 12.34 -1.02
N GLN A 34 18.67 11.66 -2.16
CA GLN A 34 19.50 10.47 -2.33
C GLN A 34 20.94 10.81 -2.69
N ARG A 35 21.14 11.94 -3.40
CA ARG A 35 22.47 12.40 -3.85
C ARG A 35 22.81 13.76 -3.22
N PRO A 36 23.95 13.91 -2.50
CA PRO A 36 24.36 15.20 -1.92
C PRO A 36 24.43 16.35 -2.94
N GLU A 37 24.77 16.05 -4.18
CA GLU A 37 24.83 17.00 -5.29
C GLU A 37 23.45 17.59 -5.64
N THR A 38 22.36 16.86 -5.38
CA THR A 38 21.00 17.35 -5.57
C THR A 38 20.68 18.50 -4.60
N GLU A 39 21.13 18.42 -3.34
CA GLU A 39 20.97 19.51 -2.36
C GLU A 39 21.70 20.77 -2.83
N GLN A 40 22.93 20.62 -3.30
CA GLN A 40 23.74 21.71 -3.84
C GLN A 40 23.12 22.31 -5.11
N LEU A 41 22.57 21.47 -5.98
CA LEU A 41 21.90 21.88 -7.21
C LEU A 41 20.62 22.66 -6.90
N ALA A 42 19.77 22.16 -6.00
CA ALA A 42 18.56 22.85 -5.56
C ALA A 42 18.89 24.23 -4.96
N ALA A 43 19.94 24.30 -4.14
CA ALA A 43 20.43 25.55 -3.57
C ALA A 43 20.92 26.54 -4.64
N ALA A 44 21.72 26.09 -5.60
CA ALA A 44 22.27 26.94 -6.65
C ALA A 44 21.18 27.45 -7.60
N ILE A 45 20.15 26.64 -7.89
CA ILE A 45 18.99 27.07 -8.68
C ILE A 45 18.18 28.12 -7.92
N ALA A 46 17.97 27.93 -6.62
CA ALA A 46 17.27 28.92 -5.78
C ALA A 46 17.99 30.28 -5.81
N GLU A 47 19.33 30.28 -5.72
CA GLU A 47 20.13 31.50 -5.81
C GLU A 47 20.03 32.17 -7.19
N GLY A 48 20.01 31.38 -8.27
CA GLY A 48 19.80 31.89 -9.63
C GLY A 48 18.40 32.46 -9.85
N LEU A 49 17.35 31.74 -9.43
CA LEU A 49 15.97 32.21 -9.56
C LEU A 49 15.66 33.43 -8.72
N ARG A 50 16.37 33.66 -7.61
CA ARG A 50 16.22 34.90 -6.83
C ARG A 50 16.56 36.14 -7.66
N GLN A 51 17.47 36.04 -8.63
CA GLN A 51 17.77 37.16 -9.53
C GLN A 51 16.58 37.51 -10.44
N LEU A 52 15.59 36.61 -10.54
CA LEU A 52 14.37 36.77 -11.31
C LEU A 52 13.14 37.01 -10.42
N GLU A 53 13.31 37.34 -9.13
CA GLU A 53 12.21 37.47 -8.15
C GLU A 53 11.09 38.44 -8.58
N GLN A 54 11.42 39.44 -9.40
CA GLN A 54 10.43 40.39 -9.94
C GLN A 54 9.59 39.81 -11.08
N LEU A 55 10.04 38.71 -11.68
CA LEU A 55 9.44 38.08 -12.86
C LEU A 55 8.83 36.71 -12.55
N VAL A 56 9.29 36.05 -11.47
CA VAL A 56 8.82 34.71 -11.07
C VAL A 56 8.25 34.70 -9.66
N LEU A 57 7.22 33.87 -9.47
CA LEU A 57 6.66 33.52 -8.17
C LEU A 57 6.89 32.03 -7.95
N VAL A 58 7.63 31.67 -6.89
CA VAL A 58 8.08 30.29 -6.67
C VAL A 58 7.20 29.57 -5.64
N PHE A 59 6.78 28.36 -5.96
CA PHE A 59 5.93 27.51 -5.13
C PHE A 59 6.62 26.19 -4.76
N THR A 60 6.41 25.75 -3.53
CA THR A 60 6.71 24.38 -3.07
C THR A 60 5.51 23.80 -2.31
N GLU A 61 5.52 22.50 -2.01
CA GLU A 61 4.48 21.83 -1.21
C GLU A 61 4.79 21.82 0.30
N GLY A 62 5.84 22.50 0.75
CA GLY A 62 6.29 22.43 2.15
C GLY A 62 6.81 21.03 2.54
N MET A 63 7.33 20.23 1.60
CA MET A 63 7.82 18.86 1.88
C MET A 63 9.35 18.76 2.08
N PRO A 64 9.86 18.00 3.06
CA PRO A 64 11.29 17.93 3.35
C PRO A 64 12.12 17.47 2.14
N GLY A 65 13.45 17.47 2.25
CA GLY A 65 14.34 17.07 1.15
C GLY A 65 14.55 18.19 0.14
N VAL A 66 14.27 17.93 -1.14
CA VAL A 66 14.59 18.85 -2.25
C VAL A 66 13.95 20.23 -2.07
N GLN A 67 12.65 20.28 -1.74
CA GLN A 67 11.92 21.54 -1.64
C GLN A 67 12.39 22.38 -0.44
N HIS A 68 12.73 21.74 0.69
CA HIS A 68 13.33 22.42 1.84
C HIS A 68 14.72 22.97 1.51
N ALA A 69 15.58 22.18 0.84
CA ALA A 69 16.91 22.62 0.41
C ALA A 69 16.83 23.85 -0.52
N PHE A 70 15.87 23.83 -1.45
CA PHE A 70 15.56 24.97 -2.31
C PHE A 70 15.05 26.17 -1.51
N ALA A 71 13.98 26.00 -0.72
CA ALA A 71 13.30 27.09 -0.01
C ALA A 71 14.23 27.81 0.97
N LYS A 72 15.04 27.05 1.72
CA LYS A 72 16.06 27.58 2.63
C LYS A 72 17.02 28.55 1.93
N LYS A 73 17.30 28.30 0.66
CA LYS A 73 18.21 29.08 -0.16
C LYS A 73 17.53 30.13 -1.03
N PHE A 74 16.22 30.06 -1.21
CA PHE A 74 15.41 31.08 -1.90
C PHE A 74 14.97 32.19 -0.94
N GLY A 75 14.61 31.85 0.30
CA GLY A 75 14.21 32.78 1.36
C GLY A 75 12.70 33.07 1.37
N ASP A 76 12.32 34.11 2.11
CA ASP A 76 10.94 34.42 2.51
C ASP A 76 9.97 34.73 1.35
N GLN A 77 10.47 34.83 0.14
CA GLN A 77 9.68 35.07 -1.07
C GLN A 77 9.05 33.82 -1.67
N SER A 78 9.39 32.61 -1.19
CA SER A 78 8.73 31.39 -1.65
C SER A 78 7.32 31.24 -1.04
N CYS A 79 6.40 30.69 -1.82
CA CYS A 79 5.09 30.26 -1.35
C CYS A 79 5.07 28.75 -1.07
N HIS A 80 4.51 28.35 0.07
CA HIS A 80 4.39 26.95 0.47
C HIS A 80 2.92 26.55 0.49
N LEU A 81 2.52 25.68 -0.43
CA LEU A 81 1.18 25.12 -0.45
C LEU A 81 1.08 24.06 0.64
N VAL A 82 0.20 24.27 1.62
CA VAL A 82 -0.05 23.35 2.75
C VAL A 82 -1.52 22.99 2.83
N PRO A 83 -1.90 21.80 3.34
CA PRO A 83 -3.31 21.50 3.57
C PRO A 83 -3.91 22.43 4.63
N ASN A 84 -5.24 22.58 4.61
CA ASN A 84 -5.96 23.32 5.64
C ASN A 84 -5.65 22.75 7.04
N GLY A 85 -5.40 23.65 8.00
CA GLY A 85 -5.07 23.29 9.39
C GLY A 85 -3.65 22.79 9.63
N HIS A 86 -2.80 22.75 8.60
CA HIS A 86 -1.38 22.42 8.72
C HIS A 86 -0.52 23.67 8.56
N ALA A 87 0.71 23.62 9.07
CA ALA A 87 1.69 24.70 8.94
C ALA A 87 3.04 24.18 8.42
N CYS A 88 3.81 25.06 7.80
CA CYS A 88 5.16 24.80 7.30
C CYS A 88 6.16 25.62 8.11
N SER A 89 7.07 24.97 8.85
CA SER A 89 8.00 25.66 9.73
C SER A 89 9.14 26.44 9.03
N TRP A 90 9.03 26.70 7.73
CA TRP A 90 10.07 27.32 6.91
C TRP A 90 9.74 28.77 6.58
N ALA A 91 10.78 29.53 6.22
CA ALA A 91 10.60 30.90 5.81
C ALA A 91 9.93 30.98 4.44
N GLY A 92 8.84 31.75 4.36
CA GLY A 92 8.01 31.86 3.17
C GLY A 92 6.56 32.23 3.53
N ARG A 93 5.74 32.46 2.50
CA ARG A 93 4.29 32.63 2.66
C ARG A 93 3.61 31.26 2.59
N GLU A 94 2.88 30.88 3.62
CA GLU A 94 2.02 29.69 3.56
C GLU A 94 0.72 30.01 2.80
N LEU A 95 0.33 29.09 1.93
CA LEU A 95 -0.94 29.13 1.21
C LEU A 95 -1.70 27.85 1.56
N HIS A 96 -2.88 27.99 2.16
CA HIS A 96 -3.68 26.83 2.57
C HIS A 96 -4.62 26.42 1.44
N ALA A 97 -4.49 25.18 0.98
CA ALA A 97 -5.42 24.62 0.00
C ALA A 97 -5.50 23.10 0.10
N GLY A 98 -6.72 22.59 -0.07
CA GLY A 98 -7.05 21.19 0.08
C GLY A 98 -7.23 20.77 1.54
N SER A 99 -8.13 19.83 1.78
CA SER A 99 -8.40 19.21 3.08
C SER A 99 -7.39 18.12 3.45
N SER A 100 -6.61 17.63 2.49
CA SER A 100 -5.68 16.51 2.67
C SER A 100 -4.40 16.65 1.85
N VAL A 101 -3.38 15.86 2.19
CA VAL A 101 -2.11 15.77 1.43
C VAL A 101 -2.33 15.27 -0.01
N ALA A 102 -3.38 14.48 -0.25
CA ALA A 102 -3.72 14.03 -1.60
C ALA A 102 -4.31 15.18 -2.43
N GLU A 103 -5.32 15.87 -1.90
CA GLU A 103 -5.98 17.00 -2.56
C GLU A 103 -4.99 18.15 -2.81
N ARG A 104 -4.11 18.47 -1.84
CA ARG A 104 -3.02 19.43 -1.99
C ARG A 104 -2.13 19.10 -3.19
N ARG A 105 -1.75 17.83 -3.38
CA ARG A 105 -0.92 17.39 -4.53
C ARG A 105 -1.64 17.60 -5.86
N GLU A 106 -2.96 17.39 -5.89
CA GLU A 106 -3.75 17.64 -7.09
C GLU A 106 -3.81 19.13 -7.43
N ILE A 107 -4.04 19.98 -6.42
CA ILE A 107 -4.02 21.44 -6.53
C ILE A 107 -2.65 21.92 -7.01
N PHE A 108 -1.57 21.42 -6.39
CA PHE A 108 -0.20 21.79 -6.74
C PHE A 108 0.16 21.44 -8.18
N ALA A 109 -0.31 20.29 -8.70
CA ALA A 109 -0.10 19.89 -10.09
C ALA A 109 -0.85 20.77 -11.12
N LEU A 110 -1.83 21.56 -10.66
CA LEU A 110 -2.61 22.48 -11.48
C LEU A 110 -2.16 23.95 -11.37
N LEU A 111 -1.31 24.28 -10.38
CA LEU A 111 -0.98 25.66 -10.01
C LEU A 111 0.10 26.32 -10.86
N GLY A 112 1.19 25.61 -11.20
CA GLY A 112 2.41 26.19 -11.78
C GLY A 112 2.37 26.34 -13.30
N ASP A 113 3.03 27.34 -13.86
CA ASP A 113 3.27 27.46 -15.30
C ASP A 113 4.50 26.63 -15.73
N VAL A 114 5.49 26.54 -14.83
CA VAL A 114 6.73 25.78 -14.98
C VAL A 114 6.94 24.87 -13.78
N TYR A 115 7.38 23.62 -14.02
CA TYR A 115 7.75 22.67 -12.98
C TYR A 115 9.22 22.28 -13.11
N LEU A 116 10.01 22.64 -12.10
CA LEU A 116 11.38 22.15 -11.90
C LEU A 116 11.31 20.82 -11.15
N VAL A 117 11.87 19.74 -11.70
CA VAL A 117 11.76 18.40 -11.11
C VAL A 117 13.14 17.84 -10.80
N LEU A 118 13.42 17.59 -9.52
CA LEU A 118 14.68 16.98 -9.05
C LEU A 118 14.42 15.68 -8.30
N GLU A 119 15.10 14.60 -8.66
CA GLU A 119 14.88 13.25 -8.14
C GLU A 119 13.40 12.84 -8.23
N GLY A 120 12.81 12.44 -7.10
CA GLY A 120 11.40 12.13 -6.95
C GLY A 120 11.07 10.65 -7.11
N GLY A 121 9.97 10.26 -6.48
CA GLY A 121 9.37 8.93 -6.57
C GLY A 121 8.07 8.92 -7.40
N PRO A 122 7.25 7.86 -7.27
CA PRO A 122 5.97 7.72 -7.98
C PRO A 122 5.02 8.92 -7.81
N ASN A 123 4.95 9.50 -6.60
CA ASN A 123 4.10 10.66 -6.33
C ASN A 123 4.52 11.90 -7.14
N VAL A 124 5.82 12.13 -7.31
CA VAL A 124 6.34 13.25 -8.12
C VAL A 124 6.04 13.01 -9.59
N ALA A 125 6.29 11.79 -10.09
CA ALA A 125 5.98 11.44 -11.49
C ALA A 125 4.48 11.61 -11.80
N SER A 126 3.59 11.25 -10.88
CA SER A 126 2.14 11.44 -11.02
C SER A 126 1.74 12.92 -11.08
N GLN A 127 2.32 13.77 -10.22
CA GLN A 127 2.08 15.22 -10.25
C GLN A 127 2.56 15.83 -11.57
N VAL A 128 3.77 15.47 -12.01
CA VAL A 128 4.34 15.95 -13.27
C VAL A 128 3.52 15.49 -14.47
N LYS A 129 2.99 14.27 -14.46
CA LYS A 129 2.11 13.77 -15.52
C LYS A 129 0.86 14.64 -15.65
N ARG A 130 0.22 15.02 -14.54
CA ARG A 130 -0.96 15.88 -14.54
C ARG A 130 -0.63 17.30 -14.99
N ALA A 131 0.48 17.87 -14.50
CA ALA A 131 0.98 19.18 -14.94
C ALA A 131 1.28 19.21 -16.45
N PHE A 132 1.96 18.17 -16.96
CA PHE A 132 2.28 18.02 -18.38
C PHE A 132 1.02 17.88 -19.25
N GLN A 133 0.02 17.14 -18.78
CA GLN A 133 -1.27 16.98 -19.49
C GLN A 133 -2.03 18.30 -19.62
N ARG A 134 -1.89 19.21 -18.65
CA ARG A 134 -2.43 20.59 -18.73
C ARG A 134 -1.60 21.51 -19.65
N GLY A 135 -0.45 21.05 -20.14
CA GLY A 135 0.43 21.85 -20.98
C GLY A 135 1.40 22.76 -20.20
N ALA A 136 1.62 22.50 -18.90
CA ALA A 136 2.67 23.18 -18.16
C ALA A 136 4.06 22.81 -18.70
N CYS A 137 5.01 23.76 -18.59
CA CYS A 137 6.39 23.48 -18.98
C CYS A 137 7.07 22.62 -17.91
N ILE A 138 7.60 21.46 -18.30
CA ILE A 138 8.32 20.57 -17.38
C ILE A 138 9.81 20.66 -17.69
N ILE A 139 10.61 20.95 -16.66
CA ILE A 139 12.08 21.00 -16.74
C ILE A 139 12.61 19.90 -15.81
N PRO A 140 12.87 18.68 -16.33
CA PRO A 140 13.41 17.60 -15.55
C PRO A 140 14.94 17.73 -15.40
N LEU A 141 15.43 17.74 -14.16
CA LEU A 141 16.85 17.72 -13.85
C LEU A 141 17.35 16.28 -13.80
N MET A 142 17.31 15.62 -14.96
CA MET A 142 17.55 14.18 -15.14
C MET A 142 18.83 13.68 -14.47
N ARG A 143 19.88 14.52 -14.40
CA ARG A 143 21.13 14.21 -13.70
C ARG A 143 20.99 13.83 -12.22
N THR A 144 19.84 14.11 -11.62
CA THR A 144 19.54 13.78 -10.22
C THR A 144 18.93 12.38 -10.05
N GLY A 145 18.48 11.72 -11.13
CA GLY A 145 17.90 10.37 -11.07
C GLY A 145 16.39 10.37 -10.75
N GLY A 146 15.86 9.21 -10.33
CA GLY A 146 14.47 9.08 -9.88
C GLY A 146 13.43 9.40 -10.96
N ALA A 147 12.30 10.00 -10.56
CA ALA A 147 11.24 10.46 -11.46
C ALA A 147 11.78 11.42 -12.52
N SER A 148 12.62 12.38 -12.13
CA SER A 148 13.21 13.36 -13.05
C SER A 148 14.04 12.73 -14.19
N ALA A 149 14.56 11.51 -14.01
CA ALA A 149 15.30 10.75 -15.02
C ALA A 149 14.41 9.84 -15.90
N GLY A 150 13.08 9.85 -15.69
CA GLY A 150 12.14 9.07 -16.48
C GLY A 150 11.53 7.85 -15.78
N LEU A 151 11.83 7.61 -14.51
CA LEU A 151 11.27 6.48 -13.76
C LEU A 151 9.81 6.70 -13.36
N PHE A 152 9.13 5.64 -12.90
CA PHE A 152 7.76 5.70 -12.35
C PHE A 152 6.70 6.24 -13.32
N SER A 153 6.82 5.89 -14.60
CA SER A 153 5.89 6.33 -15.66
C SER A 153 5.88 7.85 -15.86
N PHE A 154 7.03 8.49 -15.66
CA PHE A 154 7.24 9.90 -16.00
C PHE A 154 6.97 10.14 -17.48
N PRO A 155 6.34 11.26 -17.88
CA PRO A 155 6.00 11.50 -19.28
C PRO A 155 7.25 11.56 -20.18
N ALA A 156 7.43 10.58 -21.06
CA ALA A 156 8.61 10.51 -21.94
C ALA A 156 8.77 11.75 -22.84
N ARG A 157 7.66 12.42 -23.19
CA ARG A 157 7.69 13.68 -23.96
C ARG A 157 8.26 14.86 -23.16
N ALA A 158 8.11 14.87 -21.83
CA ALA A 158 8.67 15.89 -20.96
C ALA A 158 10.20 15.79 -20.81
N LEU A 159 10.79 14.64 -21.17
CA LEU A 159 12.25 14.44 -21.15
C LEU A 159 12.95 15.00 -22.40
N ARG A 160 12.19 15.38 -23.43
CA ARG A 160 12.74 15.93 -24.67
C ARG A 160 12.94 17.44 -24.52
N PRO A 161 14.03 18.01 -25.07
CA PRO A 161 14.25 19.45 -25.02
C PRO A 161 13.15 20.20 -25.78
N PRO A 162 12.53 21.24 -25.19
CA PRO A 162 11.77 22.19 -25.97
C PRO A 162 12.70 23.00 -26.90
N PRO A 163 12.18 23.59 -28.00
CA PRO A 163 13.00 24.28 -29.00
C PRO A 163 13.92 25.36 -28.42
N TYR A 164 13.46 26.08 -27.40
CA TYR A 164 14.19 27.18 -26.75
C TYR A 164 15.18 26.73 -25.66
N ALA A 165 15.34 25.42 -25.42
CA ALA A 165 16.21 24.89 -24.36
C ALA A 165 17.28 23.91 -24.87
N GLN A 166 17.45 23.79 -26.19
CA GLN A 166 18.34 22.78 -26.79
C GLN A 166 19.78 22.89 -26.28
N ASP A 167 20.30 24.11 -26.17
CA ASP A 167 21.69 24.36 -25.76
C ASP A 167 21.95 24.03 -24.28
N HIS A 168 20.92 24.11 -23.44
CA HIS A 168 21.02 23.91 -21.99
C HIS A 168 20.68 22.46 -21.57
N TRP A 169 19.91 21.74 -22.38
CA TRP A 169 19.43 20.39 -22.05
C TRP A 169 20.53 19.36 -21.76
N PRO A 170 21.68 19.34 -22.48
CA PRO A 170 22.77 18.42 -22.17
C PRO A 170 23.26 18.54 -20.72
N LEU A 171 23.36 19.76 -20.20
CA LEU A 171 23.82 20.03 -18.82
C LEU A 171 22.82 19.58 -17.75
N LEU A 172 21.53 19.48 -18.09
CA LEU A 172 20.49 18.96 -17.20
C LEU A 172 20.46 17.43 -17.18
N LYS A 173 20.96 16.79 -18.24
CA LYS A 173 21.00 15.34 -18.41
C LYS A 173 22.29 14.71 -17.89
N ASP A 174 23.42 15.38 -18.05
CA ASP A 174 24.73 14.85 -17.72
C ASP A 174 24.97 14.82 -16.20
N GLU A 175 25.11 13.60 -15.66
CA GLU A 175 25.44 13.38 -14.24
C GLU A 175 26.80 13.98 -13.86
N SER A 176 27.74 14.00 -14.82
CA SER A 176 29.10 14.51 -14.63
C SER A 176 29.23 16.03 -14.78
N ALA A 177 28.19 16.72 -15.25
CA ALA A 177 28.21 18.17 -15.36
C ALA A 177 28.33 18.84 -13.98
N GLU A 178 29.14 19.90 -13.92
CA GLU A 178 29.32 20.69 -12.70
C GLU A 178 27.98 21.26 -12.22
N VAL A 179 27.72 21.13 -10.91
CA VAL A 179 26.46 21.60 -10.29
C VAL A 179 26.13 23.06 -10.64
N PRO A 180 27.06 24.03 -10.59
CA PRO A 180 26.77 25.42 -10.98
C PRO A 180 26.40 25.58 -12.46
N ALA A 181 26.96 24.75 -13.35
CA ALA A 181 26.64 24.79 -14.78
C ALA A 181 25.23 24.27 -15.04
N SER A 182 24.85 23.15 -14.42
CA SER A 182 23.48 22.61 -14.49
C SER A 182 22.47 23.56 -13.85
N ALA A 183 22.82 24.25 -12.76
CA ALA A 183 21.95 25.24 -12.12
C ALA A 183 21.68 26.44 -13.04
N ARG A 184 22.74 27.01 -13.64
CA ARG A 184 22.62 28.10 -14.63
C ARG A 184 21.78 27.67 -15.82
N ALA A 185 22.01 26.45 -16.33
CA ALA A 185 21.22 25.89 -17.42
C ALA A 185 19.72 25.83 -17.06
N ALA A 186 19.36 25.37 -15.85
CA ALA A 186 17.96 25.32 -15.41
C ALA A 186 17.33 26.72 -15.34
N VAL A 187 18.06 27.71 -14.80
CA VAL A 187 17.61 29.11 -14.72
C VAL A 187 17.43 29.72 -16.11
N SER A 188 18.39 29.52 -17.02
CA SER A 188 18.29 30.03 -18.39
C SER A 188 17.12 29.42 -19.17
N VAL A 189 16.75 28.16 -18.89
CA VAL A 189 15.51 27.59 -19.46
C VAL A 189 14.27 28.29 -18.92
N VAL A 190 14.23 28.67 -17.64
CA VAL A 190 13.12 29.47 -17.07
C VAL A 190 13.06 30.87 -17.69
N GLU A 191 14.21 31.54 -17.91
CA GLU A 191 14.28 32.82 -18.62
C GLU A 191 13.80 32.72 -20.07
N ALA A 192 14.14 31.62 -20.75
CA ALA A 192 13.66 31.36 -22.10
C ALA A 192 12.13 31.18 -22.11
N VAL A 193 11.55 30.50 -21.11
CA VAL A 193 10.08 30.39 -20.97
C VAL A 193 9.45 31.77 -20.77
N LEU A 194 10.02 32.63 -19.91
CA LEU A 194 9.55 34.00 -19.72
C LEU A 194 9.49 34.78 -21.04
N SER A 195 10.49 34.58 -21.91
CA SER A 195 10.59 35.29 -23.20
C SER A 195 9.62 34.75 -24.26
N HIS A 196 9.27 33.46 -24.22
CA HIS A 196 8.47 32.79 -25.27
C HIS A 196 6.99 32.57 -24.88
N CYS A 197 6.64 32.61 -23.60
CA CYS A 197 5.26 32.53 -23.08
C CYS A 197 4.93 33.77 -22.22
N PRO A 198 4.89 35.00 -22.77
CA PRO A 198 4.59 36.19 -21.98
C PRO A 198 3.18 36.16 -21.37
N GLU A 199 2.24 35.45 -22.00
CA GLU A 199 0.86 35.28 -21.50
C GLU A 199 0.71 34.08 -20.54
N GLY A 200 1.79 33.33 -20.26
CA GLY A 200 1.83 32.16 -19.39
C GLY A 200 1.46 30.86 -20.12
N CYS A 201 2.30 29.82 -20.00
CA CYS A 201 2.00 28.53 -20.62
C CYS A 201 0.90 27.79 -19.80
N GLY A 202 -0.26 27.52 -20.40
CA GLY A 202 -1.31 26.70 -19.77
C GLY A 202 -2.17 27.44 -18.71
N ARG A 203 -2.30 28.76 -18.81
CA ARG A 203 -3.19 29.55 -17.93
C ARG A 203 -4.69 29.31 -18.19
N ASP A 204 -5.05 28.83 -19.37
CA ASP A 204 -6.42 28.42 -19.66
C ASP A 204 -6.69 27.08 -18.95
N LEU A 205 -7.30 27.15 -17.76
CA LEU A 205 -7.74 25.99 -16.97
C LEU A 205 -8.88 25.20 -17.64
N ALA A 206 -9.31 25.59 -18.84
CA ALA A 206 -10.32 24.86 -19.59
C ALA A 206 -9.73 23.51 -20.04
N PRO A 207 -10.32 22.37 -19.63
CA PRO A 207 -9.89 21.07 -20.13
C PRO A 207 -10.07 21.06 -21.64
N SER A 208 -8.97 21.01 -22.38
CA SER A 208 -9.02 20.66 -23.80
C SER A 208 -9.43 19.19 -23.87
N ASP A 209 -10.62 18.89 -24.39
CA ASP A 209 -11.14 17.53 -24.67
C ASP A 209 -10.30 16.73 -25.70
N GLU A 210 -9.08 17.17 -25.98
CA GLU A 210 -8.18 16.49 -26.90
C GLU A 210 -7.51 15.30 -26.22
N SER A 211 -8.08 14.11 -26.48
CA SER A 211 -7.48 12.81 -26.19
C SER A 211 -6.00 12.75 -26.66
N PRO A 212 -5.08 12.21 -25.84
CA PRO A 212 -3.63 12.24 -26.10
C PRO A 212 -3.18 11.45 -27.35
N GLU A 213 -4.07 10.71 -28.03
CA GLU A 213 -3.77 10.04 -29.30
C GLU A 213 -3.99 10.92 -30.55
N SER A 214 -4.64 12.08 -30.43
CA SER A 214 -4.91 12.98 -31.57
C SER A 214 -3.95 14.18 -31.60
N SER A 215 -2.65 13.95 -31.77
CA SER A 215 -1.64 15.03 -31.90
C SER A 215 -1.29 15.41 -33.36
N LYS A 216 -2.15 15.07 -34.33
CA LYS A 216 -2.07 15.59 -35.70
C LYS A 216 -2.45 17.07 -35.90
N PRO A 217 -3.28 17.76 -35.07
CA PRO A 217 -3.73 19.10 -35.43
C PRO A 217 -2.66 20.18 -35.29
N LEU A 218 -1.76 20.09 -34.30
CA LEU A 218 -0.72 21.10 -34.07
C LEU A 218 0.44 21.01 -35.06
N LEU A 219 0.82 19.79 -35.47
CA LEU A 219 1.77 19.61 -36.58
C LEU A 219 1.18 20.15 -37.89
N SER A 220 -0.11 19.90 -38.16
CA SER A 220 -0.78 20.45 -39.35
C SER A 220 -0.89 21.98 -39.35
N ARG A 221 -0.83 22.64 -38.18
CA ARG A 221 -0.90 24.11 -38.07
C ARG A 221 0.48 24.74 -38.23
N ALA A 222 1.54 24.08 -37.76
CA ALA A 222 2.92 24.45 -38.03
C ALA A 222 3.32 24.15 -39.49
N GLU A 223 2.92 23.00 -40.03
CA GLU A 223 3.12 22.62 -41.45
C GLU A 223 2.35 23.56 -42.39
N ARG A 224 1.11 23.97 -42.06
CA ARG A 224 0.40 25.01 -42.81
C ARG A 224 1.04 26.39 -42.71
N GLY A 225 1.72 26.70 -41.60
CA GLY A 225 2.52 27.93 -41.47
C GLY A 225 3.80 27.89 -42.32
N VAL A 226 4.42 26.72 -42.44
CA VAL A 226 5.60 26.49 -43.30
C VAL A 226 5.22 26.41 -44.78
N GLU A 227 4.07 25.82 -45.14
CA GLU A 227 3.52 25.81 -46.50
C GLU A 227 3.05 27.20 -46.96
N ALA A 228 2.47 28.01 -46.06
CA ALA A 228 2.13 29.41 -46.36
C ALA A 228 3.38 30.29 -46.54
N ALA A 229 4.49 29.98 -45.86
CA ALA A 229 5.78 30.62 -46.08
C ALA A 229 6.48 30.13 -47.37
N ALA A 230 6.29 28.86 -47.74
CA ALA A 230 6.81 28.30 -49.00
C ALA A 230 6.01 28.75 -50.25
N ALA A 231 4.75 29.18 -50.07
CA ALA A 231 3.94 29.75 -51.15
C ALA A 231 4.36 31.18 -51.57
N ALA A 232 5.26 31.82 -50.82
CA ALA A 232 5.82 33.14 -51.13
C ALA A 232 7.21 33.04 -51.78
N GLY A 233 7.25 32.47 -53.01
CA GLY A 233 8.25 32.72 -54.06
C GLY A 233 9.75 32.52 -53.78
N ASP A 234 10.39 31.53 -54.39
CA ASP A 234 11.09 31.64 -55.69
C ASP A 234 11.72 30.28 -56.05
N GLY A 235 11.61 29.86 -57.33
CA GLY A 235 12.14 28.57 -57.83
C GLY A 235 13.68 28.51 -57.94
N PRO A 236 14.31 27.47 -58.56
CA PRO A 236 13.76 26.67 -59.68
C PRO A 236 14.14 25.16 -59.78
N THR A 237 13.35 24.41 -60.58
CA THR A 237 13.67 23.21 -61.43
C THR A 237 14.24 21.92 -60.78
N ARG A 238 13.97 20.66 -61.18
CA ARG A 238 13.45 20.01 -62.40
C ARG A 238 13.20 18.49 -62.14
N ALA A 239 12.21 17.88 -62.83
CA ALA A 239 12.10 16.46 -63.28
C ALA A 239 12.03 15.33 -62.19
N ALA A 240 11.28 14.22 -62.29
CA ALA A 240 10.59 13.53 -63.38
C ALA A 240 9.49 12.57 -62.85
N GLU A 241 8.34 12.58 -63.54
CA GLU A 241 7.57 11.43 -64.04
C GLU A 241 7.74 10.01 -63.44
N ALA A 242 6.63 9.41 -62.97
CA ALA A 242 6.17 8.09 -63.38
C ALA A 242 4.69 7.88 -63.03
N ARG A 243 3.94 7.30 -63.98
CA ARG A 243 2.48 7.16 -64.04
C ARG A 243 2.06 5.69 -63.85
N LEU A 244 0.87 5.53 -63.23
CA LEU A 244 -0.21 4.54 -63.50
C LEU A 244 -0.02 3.07 -63.03
N PRO A 245 -1.11 2.25 -62.91
CA PRO A 245 -2.56 2.57 -63.03
C PRO A 245 -3.48 1.99 -61.92
N SER A 246 -4.72 2.48 -61.92
CA SER A 246 -5.90 1.93 -61.24
C SER A 246 -6.70 0.96 -62.13
N ALA A 247 -7.26 -0.09 -61.52
CA ALA A 247 -8.48 -0.83 -61.89
C ALA A 247 -8.81 -1.69 -60.64
N GLU A 248 -10.02 -1.78 -60.08
CA GLU A 248 -11.23 -2.36 -60.68
C GLU A 248 -12.53 -1.82 -60.04
N ILE A 249 -13.60 -2.05 -60.79
CA ILE A 249 -15.00 -1.62 -60.64
C ILE A 249 -15.86 -2.78 -60.13
N GLY A 250 -16.93 -2.48 -59.38
CA GLY A 250 -18.17 -3.29 -59.35
C GLY A 250 -18.73 -3.50 -57.92
N ALA A 251 -19.69 -2.69 -57.43
CA ALA A 251 -21.14 -2.71 -57.69
C ALA A 251 -21.92 -3.82 -56.96
N ILE A 252 -22.89 -3.43 -56.12
CA ILE A 252 -24.30 -3.88 -56.13
C ILE A 252 -25.12 -2.91 -55.23
N ARG A 253 -26.31 -2.59 -55.72
CA ARG A 253 -27.31 -1.64 -55.24
C ARG A 253 -28.53 -2.43 -54.73
N ASP A 254 -29.46 -1.70 -54.10
CA ASP A 254 -30.87 -2.01 -53.79
C ASP A 254 -31.10 -2.47 -52.34
N LEU A 255 -32.04 -1.91 -51.56
CA LEU A 255 -33.39 -1.43 -51.88
C LEU A 255 -33.78 -0.21 -51.03
N GLY A 256 -34.55 0.71 -51.63
CA GLY A 256 -35.22 1.82 -50.95
C GLY A 256 -36.67 1.50 -50.53
N ILE A 257 -37.42 2.59 -50.23
CA ILE A 257 -38.85 2.72 -49.85
C ILE A 257 -39.04 2.71 -48.31
N GLY A 258 -39.68 3.68 -47.63
CA GLY A 258 -40.40 4.90 -48.02
C GLY A 258 -40.98 5.59 -46.76
N LYS A 259 -41.17 6.92 -46.82
CA LYS A 259 -41.98 7.73 -45.87
C LYS A 259 -43.47 7.68 -46.29
N PRO A 260 -44.45 7.82 -45.36
CA PRO A 260 -45.03 9.13 -44.95
C PRO A 260 -45.34 9.17 -43.43
N GLY A 261 -45.47 10.28 -42.69
CA GLY A 261 -46.17 11.55 -42.94
C GLY A 261 -47.60 11.49 -42.37
N LEU A 262 -47.87 11.96 -41.14
CA LEU A 262 -49.16 12.56 -40.74
C LEU A 262 -49.12 13.27 -39.38
N THR A 263 -50.08 14.18 -39.23
CA THR A 263 -50.22 15.36 -38.36
C THR A 263 -50.86 15.13 -36.97
N LEU A 264 -50.64 16.13 -36.09
CA LEU A 264 -51.13 16.38 -34.72
C LEU A 264 -52.65 16.18 -34.49
N PRO A 265 -53.06 16.06 -33.21
CA PRO A 265 -53.78 17.18 -32.61
C PRO A 265 -53.34 17.57 -31.18
N VAL A 266 -53.56 18.86 -30.89
CA VAL A 266 -53.47 19.56 -29.60
C VAL A 266 -54.65 19.18 -28.69
N PRO A 267 -54.48 19.18 -27.35
CA PRO A 267 -55.39 20.00 -26.54
C PRO A 267 -54.75 20.78 -25.38
N SER A 268 -55.19 22.03 -25.28
CA SER A 268 -55.51 22.89 -24.12
C SER A 268 -54.93 22.67 -22.70
N LYS A 269 -54.24 23.72 -22.24
CA LYS A 269 -54.38 24.52 -20.99
C LYS A 269 -54.92 23.90 -19.66
N GLN A 270 -54.13 24.21 -18.63
CA GLN A 270 -54.42 24.50 -17.20
C GLN A 270 -54.52 23.35 -16.20
N ALA A 271 -53.51 23.23 -15.31
CA ALA A 271 -53.66 23.47 -13.87
C ALA A 271 -52.27 23.55 -13.17
N VAL A 272 -52.17 24.45 -12.21
CA VAL A 272 -51.02 24.62 -11.28
C VAL A 272 -51.07 23.50 -10.23
N PRO A 273 -49.97 22.76 -9.95
CA PRO A 273 -49.99 21.78 -8.88
C PRO A 273 -49.69 22.44 -7.53
N GLN A 274 -50.63 22.31 -6.59
CA GLN A 274 -50.36 22.49 -5.16
C GLN A 274 -49.48 21.33 -4.65
N PRO A 275 -48.66 21.55 -3.60
CA PRO A 275 -47.84 20.51 -3.01
C PRO A 275 -48.71 19.48 -2.29
N LEU A 276 -48.62 18.21 -2.69
CA LEU A 276 -49.19 17.08 -1.97
C LEU A 276 -48.35 16.77 -0.72
N PRO A 277 -48.98 16.39 0.41
CA PRO A 277 -48.27 15.98 1.62
C PRO A 277 -47.53 14.67 1.39
N LEU A 278 -46.31 14.55 1.95
CA LEU A 278 -45.58 13.27 2.03
C LEU A 278 -46.44 12.24 2.76
N VAL A 279 -46.99 11.29 2.01
CA VAL A 279 -47.51 10.03 2.54
C VAL A 279 -46.38 9.02 2.45
N PRO A 280 -45.92 8.39 3.56
CA PRO A 280 -44.97 7.31 3.49
C PRO A 280 -45.60 6.18 2.66
N GLY A 281 -44.98 5.87 1.53
CA GLY A 281 -45.41 4.76 0.67
C GLY A 281 -45.47 3.45 1.45
N PRO A 282 -46.32 2.50 1.02
CA PRO A 282 -46.44 1.22 1.69
C PRO A 282 -45.07 0.53 1.70
N ARG A 283 -44.58 0.24 2.90
CA ARG A 283 -43.38 -0.59 3.09
C ARG A 283 -43.60 -1.90 2.33
N LEU A 284 -42.73 -2.17 1.36
CA LEU A 284 -42.62 -3.50 0.79
C LEU A 284 -42.39 -4.48 1.95
N PRO A 285 -43.22 -5.52 2.13
CA PRO A 285 -42.84 -6.59 3.04
C PRO A 285 -41.51 -7.15 2.53
N LEU A 286 -40.55 -7.33 3.44
CA LEU A 286 -39.41 -8.20 3.16
C LEU A 286 -40.00 -9.51 2.64
N VAL A 287 -39.85 -9.74 1.34
CA VAL A 287 -39.91 -11.09 0.81
C VAL A 287 -38.80 -11.81 1.57
N PRO A 288 -39.11 -12.84 2.38
CA PRO A 288 -38.06 -13.67 2.95
C PRO A 288 -37.28 -14.18 1.75
N ALA A 289 -36.05 -13.69 1.58
CA ALA A 289 -35.18 -14.14 0.52
C ALA A 289 -35.22 -15.65 0.55
N ALA A 290 -35.62 -16.24 -0.57
CA ALA A 290 -35.65 -17.67 -0.75
C ALA A 290 -34.30 -18.21 -0.25
N ARG A 291 -34.32 -18.88 0.92
CA ARG A 291 -33.27 -19.81 1.36
C ARG A 291 -33.33 -21.02 0.41
N GLY A 292 -32.97 -20.78 -0.85
CA GLY A 292 -33.04 -21.70 -1.96
C GLY A 292 -31.62 -22.11 -2.38
N ALA A 293 -31.10 -23.13 -1.70
CA ALA A 293 -30.32 -24.21 -2.29
C ALA A 293 -29.06 -23.92 -3.13
N VAL A 294 -28.20 -22.98 -2.73
CA VAL A 294 -26.76 -23.09 -3.02
C VAL A 294 -25.99 -22.72 -1.75
N SER A 295 -25.69 -23.74 -0.95
CA SER A 295 -24.92 -23.63 0.29
C SER A 295 -23.51 -24.14 -0.03
N ILE A 296 -22.54 -23.22 -0.15
CA ILE A 296 -21.15 -23.58 -0.41
C ILE A 296 -20.40 -23.59 0.90
N LYS A 297 -19.56 -24.59 1.07
CA LYS A 297 -19.22 -25.12 2.37
C LYS A 297 -17.69 -25.13 2.55
N ARG A 298 -17.17 -24.65 3.69
CA ARG A 298 -15.72 -24.51 3.94
C ARG A 298 -15.22 -24.92 5.33
N GLN A 299 -14.08 -25.61 5.41
CA GLN A 299 -13.46 -26.05 6.67
C GLN A 299 -12.66 -24.91 7.36
N THR A 300 -12.99 -24.54 8.61
CA THR A 300 -12.29 -23.47 9.38
C THR A 300 -11.48 -23.96 10.58
N ALA A 301 -10.15 -23.99 10.45
CA ALA A 301 -9.20 -24.29 11.53
C ALA A 301 -8.43 -23.06 12.06
N ARG A 302 -8.55 -21.92 11.37
CA ARG A 302 -7.95 -20.66 11.80
C ARG A 302 -9.06 -19.80 12.38
N ASP A 303 -8.83 -19.21 13.55
CA ASP A 303 -9.25 -17.85 13.91
C ASP A 303 -9.07 -17.59 15.43
N GLU A 304 -8.08 -16.77 15.79
CA GLU A 304 -8.00 -16.13 17.11
C GLU A 304 -9.04 -15.01 17.29
N TRP A 305 -9.49 -14.40 16.18
CA TRP A 305 -10.46 -13.29 16.18
C TRP A 305 -11.91 -13.75 16.33
N ASN A 306 -12.20 -15.05 16.19
CA ASN A 306 -13.54 -15.60 16.40
C ASN A 306 -14.04 -15.35 17.83
N LYS A 307 -13.14 -15.20 18.82
CA LYS A 307 -13.49 -14.73 20.17
C LYS A 307 -14.05 -13.31 20.17
N GLN A 308 -13.47 -12.43 19.38
CA GLN A 308 -13.81 -11.01 19.34
C GLN A 308 -15.10 -10.79 18.53
N GLU A 309 -15.32 -11.57 17.46
CA GLU A 309 -16.63 -11.62 16.78
C GLU A 309 -17.75 -12.05 17.74
N ILE A 310 -17.52 -13.08 18.57
CA ILE A 310 -18.47 -13.52 19.60
C ILE A 310 -18.73 -12.43 20.65
N LEU A 311 -17.70 -11.71 21.10
CA LEU A 311 -17.84 -10.61 22.06
C LEU A 311 -18.61 -9.42 21.48
N VAL A 312 -18.45 -9.14 20.18
CA VAL A 312 -19.23 -8.14 19.46
C VAL A 312 -20.69 -8.57 19.30
N HIS A 313 -20.95 -9.82 18.89
CA HIS A 313 -22.32 -10.37 18.84
C HIS A 313 -22.99 -10.35 20.22
N TRP A 314 -22.28 -10.72 21.28
CA TRP A 314 -22.76 -10.65 22.66
C TRP A 314 -23.03 -9.21 23.11
N ALA A 315 -22.20 -8.24 22.71
CA ALA A 315 -22.41 -6.79 22.92
C ALA A 315 -23.75 -6.32 22.37
N VAL A 316 -23.97 -6.72 21.12
CA VAL A 316 -25.05 -6.31 20.23
C VAL A 316 -26.36 -6.89 20.73
N ALA A 317 -26.36 -8.18 21.08
CA ALA A 317 -27.52 -8.87 21.63
C ALA A 317 -28.00 -8.27 22.97
N ARG A 318 -27.10 -7.64 23.74
CA ARG A 318 -27.45 -6.97 25.01
C ARG A 318 -28.16 -5.61 24.84
N ASN A 319 -28.16 -5.02 23.64
CA ASN A 319 -28.72 -3.68 23.40
C ASN A 319 -29.57 -3.59 22.11
N PRO A 320 -30.66 -4.37 21.97
CA PRO A 320 -31.37 -4.57 20.70
C PRO A 320 -32.20 -3.37 20.17
N GLY A 321 -32.06 -2.17 20.72
CA GLY A 321 -32.96 -1.03 20.45
C GLY A 321 -32.31 0.30 20.11
N ARG A 322 -30.98 0.36 19.87
CA ARG A 322 -30.28 1.63 19.63
C ARG A 322 -29.79 1.75 18.19
N GLN A 323 -30.14 2.86 17.55
CA GLN A 323 -29.60 3.25 16.24
C GLN A 323 -28.27 3.98 16.44
N VAL A 324 -27.24 3.61 15.66
CA VAL A 324 -25.94 4.27 15.67
C VAL A 324 -25.89 5.24 14.51
N ARG A 325 -25.68 6.52 14.79
CA ARG A 325 -25.64 7.57 13.76
C ARG A 325 -24.26 7.63 13.12
N GLN A 326 -24.19 7.58 11.80
CA GLN A 326 -22.98 7.85 11.05
C GLN A 326 -22.88 9.38 10.89
N ARG A 327 -22.00 10.10 11.63
CA ARG A 327 -21.39 11.36 11.11
C ARG A 327 -20.27 12.02 11.94
N HIS A 328 -19.47 12.74 11.16
CA HIS A 328 -18.22 13.46 11.35
C HIS A 328 -18.13 14.58 12.41
N GLU A 329 -19.11 14.76 13.30
CA GLU A 329 -18.97 15.67 14.46
C GLU A 329 -19.71 15.01 15.63
N LEU A 330 -19.00 14.72 16.72
CA LEU A 330 -19.56 14.20 17.98
C LEU A 330 -20.15 15.38 18.78
N PRO A 331 -21.47 15.44 19.03
CA PRO A 331 -21.98 15.99 20.27
C PRO A 331 -22.14 14.84 21.27
N GLU A 332 -21.49 14.93 22.42
CA GLU A 332 -21.87 14.10 23.57
C GLU A 332 -23.29 14.47 24.07
N PRO A 333 -24.00 13.55 24.75
CA PRO A 333 -23.62 12.18 25.07
C PRO A 333 -24.62 11.13 24.55
N LEU A 334 -24.10 10.11 23.88
CA LEU A 334 -24.70 8.78 23.82
C LEU A 334 -23.58 7.82 24.20
N MET A 335 -23.57 7.45 25.49
CA MET A 335 -22.51 6.74 26.23
C MET A 335 -21.28 7.59 26.59
N ASP A 336 -20.78 7.36 27.80
CA ASP A 336 -19.47 7.84 28.26
C ASP A 336 -18.43 7.43 27.22
N ALA A 337 -17.70 8.40 26.67
CA ALA A 337 -16.61 8.15 25.74
C ALA A 337 -15.59 7.15 26.31
N ALA A 338 -15.49 7.01 27.64
CA ALA A 338 -14.71 5.98 28.29
C ALA A 338 -15.30 4.57 28.11
N GLU A 339 -16.61 4.39 28.19
CA GLU A 339 -17.25 3.07 28.09
C GLU A 339 -17.25 2.54 26.65
N PHE A 340 -17.48 3.39 25.63
CA PHE A 340 -17.32 3.01 24.23
C PHE A 340 -15.85 2.72 23.89
N ARG A 341 -14.92 3.52 24.42
CA ARG A 341 -13.47 3.35 24.22
C ARG A 341 -12.95 2.11 24.95
N GLU A 342 -13.46 1.81 26.13
CA GLU A 342 -13.20 0.58 26.88
C GLU A 342 -13.76 -0.64 26.11
N TYR A 343 -14.99 -0.54 25.59
CA TYR A 343 -15.59 -1.58 24.76
C TYR A 343 -14.80 -1.84 23.47
N PHE A 344 -14.35 -0.76 22.82
CA PHE A 344 -13.55 -0.81 21.59
C PHE A 344 -12.14 -1.38 21.85
N SER A 345 -11.50 -0.98 22.96
CA SER A 345 -10.20 -1.52 23.41
C SER A 345 -10.26 -3.00 23.81
N LEU A 346 -11.37 -3.44 24.41
CA LEU A 346 -11.62 -4.85 24.76
C LEU A 346 -11.92 -5.71 23.53
N ALA A 347 -12.67 -5.19 22.56
CA ALA A 347 -13.10 -5.93 21.39
C ALA A 347 -12.06 -5.96 20.26
N PHE A 348 -11.17 -4.97 20.16
CA PHE A 348 -10.22 -4.82 19.06
C PHE A 348 -8.75 -4.54 19.48
N PRO A 349 -8.17 -5.27 20.46
CA PRO A 349 -6.80 -5.02 20.94
C PRO A 349 -5.72 -5.14 19.84
N ALA A 350 -5.91 -5.91 18.77
CA ALA A 350 -4.92 -5.92 17.68
C ALA A 350 -5.04 -4.73 16.71
N LEU A 351 -6.20 -4.07 16.67
CA LEU A 351 -6.37 -2.81 15.95
C LEU A 351 -5.70 -1.68 16.75
N GLU A 352 -5.74 -1.75 18.08
CA GLU A 352 -4.97 -0.90 18.99
C GLU A 352 -3.46 -1.16 18.90
N ILE A 353 -3.00 -2.42 18.88
CA ILE A 353 -1.57 -2.76 18.68
C ILE A 353 -1.06 -2.23 17.33
N GLN A 354 -1.82 -2.35 16.24
CA GLN A 354 -1.43 -1.77 14.94
C GLN A 354 -1.48 -0.23 14.91
N LEU A 355 -2.36 0.39 15.70
CA LEU A 355 -2.42 1.84 15.88
C LEU A 355 -1.25 2.37 16.72
N TRP A 356 -0.71 1.58 17.66
CA TRP A 356 0.37 1.99 18.57
C TRP A 356 1.78 1.60 18.09
N GLU A 357 1.94 0.51 17.31
CA GLU A 357 3.24 0.08 16.78
C GLU A 357 3.69 0.83 15.52
N CYS A 358 2.83 1.67 14.93
CA CYS A 358 3.19 2.51 13.79
C CYS A 358 3.11 4.00 14.16
N GLU A 359 4.26 4.59 14.51
CA GLU A 359 4.45 6.05 14.62
C GLU A 359 4.37 6.78 13.26
N ASP A 360 4.06 6.07 12.18
CA ASP A 360 4.02 6.60 10.82
C ASP A 360 2.57 7.01 10.48
N ASP A 361 2.34 8.28 10.13
CA ASP A 361 1.01 8.87 9.82
C ASP A 361 0.17 8.02 8.85
N THR A 362 0.82 7.20 8.03
CA THR A 362 0.17 6.31 7.06
C THR A 362 -0.66 5.17 7.67
N ALA A 363 -0.34 4.73 8.88
CA ALA A 363 -1.01 3.60 9.54
C ALA A 363 -2.31 4.03 10.24
N GLU A 364 -2.32 5.20 10.89
CA GLU A 364 -3.52 5.79 11.50
C GLU A 364 -4.59 6.06 10.42
N HIS A 365 -4.16 6.54 9.25
CA HIS A 365 -5.02 6.71 8.07
C HIS A 365 -5.58 5.37 7.55
N SER A 366 -4.88 4.25 7.75
CA SER A 366 -5.34 2.92 7.34
C SER A 366 -6.47 2.40 8.23
N ALA A 367 -6.32 2.49 9.55
CA ALA A 367 -7.33 1.99 10.50
C ALA A 367 -8.63 2.83 10.44
N GLY A 368 -8.50 4.16 10.41
CA GLY A 368 -9.66 5.05 10.26
C GLY A 368 -10.42 4.80 8.96
N ARG A 369 -9.69 4.56 7.86
CA ARG A 369 -10.29 4.22 6.57
C ARG A 369 -10.99 2.87 6.59
N GLN A 370 -10.43 1.84 7.25
CA GLN A 370 -11.09 0.55 7.39
C GLN A 370 -12.41 0.67 8.18
N LEU A 371 -12.41 1.43 9.26
CA LEU A 371 -13.62 1.68 10.04
C LEU A 371 -14.69 2.39 9.21
N GLN A 372 -14.28 3.39 8.41
CA GLN A 372 -15.19 4.12 7.52
C GLN A 372 -15.81 3.21 6.45
N LEU A 373 -15.02 2.31 5.85
CA LEU A 373 -15.55 1.30 4.92
C LEU A 373 -16.51 0.33 5.64
N GLY A 374 -16.24 0.02 6.92
CA GLY A 374 -17.11 -0.73 7.82
C GLY A 374 -18.48 -0.11 7.96
N PHE A 375 -18.52 1.17 8.32
CA PHE A 375 -19.77 1.90 8.44
C PHE A 375 -20.51 2.04 7.10
N ARG A 376 -19.81 2.30 5.99
CA ARG A 376 -20.44 2.38 4.67
C ARG A 376 -21.08 1.07 4.23
N SER A 377 -20.50 -0.05 4.63
CA SER A 377 -21.07 -1.38 4.34
C SER A 377 -22.25 -1.71 5.24
N ALA A 378 -22.23 -1.18 6.46
CA ALA A 378 -23.34 -1.28 7.39
C ALA A 378 -24.55 -0.46 6.91
N ASP A 379 -24.34 0.76 6.44
CA ASP A 379 -25.38 1.69 5.96
C ASP A 379 -25.91 1.29 4.56
N ARG A 380 -26.73 0.23 4.51
CA ARG A 380 -27.17 -0.38 3.24
C ARG A 380 -28.26 0.43 2.53
N ASP A 381 -29.02 1.23 3.26
CA ASP A 381 -30.04 2.12 2.68
C ASP A 381 -29.48 3.52 2.37
N GLY A 382 -28.27 3.83 2.84
CA GLY A 382 -27.58 5.09 2.56
C GLY A 382 -28.18 6.27 3.30
N ASP A 383 -28.89 6.02 4.41
CA ASP A 383 -29.57 7.05 5.19
C ASP A 383 -28.63 7.74 6.20
N GLY A 384 -27.39 7.24 6.34
CA GLY A 384 -26.40 7.74 7.29
C GLY A 384 -26.61 7.23 8.70
N PHE A 385 -27.38 6.18 8.89
CA PHE A 385 -27.59 5.48 10.15
C PHE A 385 -27.29 3.99 9.96
N CYS A 386 -26.82 3.36 11.02
CA CYS A 386 -26.65 1.91 11.04
C CYS A 386 -27.46 1.36 12.19
N THR A 387 -28.39 0.46 11.88
CA THR A 387 -28.97 -0.41 12.89
C THR A 387 -27.89 -1.35 13.44
N VAL A 388 -28.16 -1.94 14.60
CA VAL A 388 -27.19 -2.86 15.21
C VAL A 388 -26.88 -4.08 14.31
N PRO A 389 -27.86 -4.71 13.62
CA PRO A 389 -27.57 -5.78 12.65
C PRO A 389 -26.73 -5.32 11.45
N GLU A 390 -26.93 -4.09 11.01
CA GLU A 390 -26.13 -3.47 9.94
C GLU A 390 -24.69 -3.21 10.37
N LEU A 391 -24.51 -2.63 11.57
CA LEU A 391 -23.18 -2.42 12.13
C LEU A 391 -22.43 -3.74 12.29
N LEU A 392 -23.12 -4.76 12.78
CA LEU A 392 -22.59 -6.11 12.90
C LEU A 392 -22.15 -6.66 11.54
N TYR A 393 -22.96 -6.46 10.50
CA TYR A 393 -22.59 -6.83 9.14
C TYR A 393 -21.33 -6.07 8.67
N GLY A 394 -21.24 -4.76 8.90
CA GLY A 394 -20.04 -3.96 8.59
C GLY A 394 -18.78 -4.51 9.27
N LEU A 395 -18.88 -4.91 10.54
CA LEU A 395 -17.78 -5.53 11.29
C LEU A 395 -17.41 -6.92 10.75
N GLN A 396 -18.39 -7.71 10.31
CA GLN A 396 -18.14 -8.98 9.64
C GLN A 396 -17.42 -8.80 8.30
N CYS A 397 -17.69 -7.70 7.58
CA CYS A 397 -16.97 -7.38 6.35
C CYS A 397 -15.50 -7.02 6.63
N VAL A 398 -15.23 -6.21 7.67
CA VAL A 398 -13.87 -5.92 8.16
C VAL A 398 -13.13 -7.23 8.45
N HIS A 399 -13.79 -8.12 9.20
CA HIS A 399 -13.24 -9.42 9.57
C HIS A 399 -12.92 -10.27 8.35
N GLY A 400 -13.89 -10.41 7.43
CA GLY A 400 -13.71 -11.19 6.22
C GLY A 400 -12.56 -10.65 5.36
N GLN A 401 -12.36 -9.33 5.30
CA GLN A 401 -11.24 -8.72 4.58
C GLN A 401 -9.88 -9.09 5.21
N HIS A 402 -9.76 -9.02 6.54
CA HIS A 402 -8.53 -9.41 7.25
C HIS A 402 -8.25 -10.91 7.19
N CYS A 403 -9.30 -11.72 7.04
CA CYS A 403 -9.20 -13.18 6.89
C CYS A 403 -8.97 -13.65 5.45
N LEU A 404 -8.90 -12.74 4.47
CA LEU A 404 -8.40 -13.08 3.13
C LEU A 404 -6.93 -13.48 3.27
N THR A 405 -6.57 -14.65 2.76
CA THR A 405 -5.18 -15.13 2.82
C THR A 405 -4.25 -14.14 2.15
N ARG A 406 -3.00 -14.01 2.62
CA ARG A 406 -1.98 -13.20 1.95
C ARG A 406 -1.86 -13.56 0.46
N ASP A 407 -2.02 -14.84 0.14
CA ASP A 407 -2.02 -15.34 -1.23
C ASP A 407 -3.22 -14.85 -2.03
N ALA A 408 -4.40 -14.75 -1.43
CA ALA A 408 -5.55 -14.12 -2.08
C ALA A 408 -5.37 -12.62 -2.30
N VAL A 409 -4.78 -11.91 -1.33
CA VAL A 409 -4.43 -10.49 -1.48
C VAL A 409 -3.36 -10.32 -2.58
N ARG A 410 -2.37 -11.22 -2.67
CA ARG A 410 -1.35 -11.24 -3.74
C ARG A 410 -1.95 -11.59 -5.10
N LEU A 411 -2.86 -12.56 -5.17
CA LEU A 411 -3.60 -12.92 -6.38
C LEU A 411 -4.42 -11.72 -6.85
N LEU A 412 -5.11 -11.06 -5.94
CA LEU A 412 -5.84 -9.82 -6.22
C LEU A 412 -4.93 -8.68 -6.60
N ALA A 413 -3.69 -8.60 -6.06
CA ALA A 413 -2.70 -7.58 -6.33
C ALA A 413 -2.04 -7.74 -7.72
N SER A 414 -1.81 -8.99 -8.13
CA SER A 414 -1.19 -9.36 -9.41
C SER A 414 -2.21 -9.42 -10.55
N THR A 415 -3.44 -9.82 -10.26
CA THR A 415 -4.54 -9.78 -11.23
C THR A 415 -4.93 -8.32 -11.43
N SER A 416 -4.88 -7.83 -12.66
CA SER A 416 -5.58 -6.60 -13.03
C SER A 416 -7.07 -6.92 -12.97
N VAL A 417 -7.64 -7.01 -11.77
CA VAL A 417 -9.06 -7.27 -11.58
C VAL A 417 -9.80 -6.05 -12.10
N THR A 418 -10.01 -6.06 -13.40
CA THR A 418 -10.92 -5.17 -14.09
C THR A 418 -12.34 -5.53 -13.65
N THR A 419 -13.33 -4.72 -13.99
CA THR A 419 -14.76 -5.03 -13.80
C THR A 419 -15.25 -6.29 -14.56
N ARG A 420 -14.33 -7.13 -15.07
CA ARG A 420 -14.61 -8.40 -15.73
C ARG A 420 -14.99 -9.46 -14.71
N ARG A 421 -16.25 -9.89 -14.78
CA ARG A 421 -16.87 -10.90 -13.92
C ARG A 421 -16.08 -12.21 -13.88
N ASP A 422 -15.53 -12.63 -15.02
CA ASP A 422 -14.85 -13.93 -15.13
C ASP A 422 -13.58 -14.00 -14.28
N GLN A 423 -12.80 -12.92 -14.23
CA GLN A 423 -11.59 -12.82 -13.39
C GLN A 423 -11.94 -12.82 -11.91
N LEU A 424 -13.01 -12.11 -11.54
CA LEU A 424 -13.49 -12.12 -10.15
C LEU A 424 -13.97 -13.52 -9.75
N LEU A 425 -14.64 -14.23 -10.67
CA LEU A 425 -15.10 -15.60 -10.45
C LEU A 425 -13.92 -16.55 -10.20
N GLU A 426 -12.85 -16.45 -10.99
CA GLU A 426 -11.62 -17.23 -10.79
C GLU A 426 -10.98 -16.96 -9.42
N VAL A 427 -10.89 -15.68 -9.02
CA VAL A 427 -10.37 -15.31 -7.70
C VAL A 427 -11.26 -15.84 -6.58
N MET A 428 -12.58 -15.72 -6.70
CA MET A 428 -13.52 -16.22 -5.70
C MET A 428 -13.49 -17.74 -5.62
N GLN A 429 -13.35 -18.45 -6.75
CA GLN A 429 -13.18 -19.90 -6.78
C GLN A 429 -11.86 -20.31 -6.12
N SER A 430 -10.76 -19.60 -6.40
CA SER A 430 -9.48 -19.82 -5.73
C SER A 430 -9.58 -19.59 -4.22
N LEU A 431 -10.32 -18.56 -3.79
CA LEU A 431 -10.61 -18.27 -2.38
C LEU A 431 -11.48 -19.32 -1.71
N ASN A 432 -12.28 -20.03 -2.52
CA ASN A 432 -13.22 -21.07 -2.09
C ASN A 432 -12.65 -22.48 -2.32
N ASP A 433 -11.33 -22.64 -2.23
CA ASP A 433 -10.64 -23.92 -2.39
C ASP A 433 -10.97 -24.65 -3.70
N GLY A 434 -11.20 -23.90 -4.79
CA GLY A 434 -11.57 -24.40 -6.11
C GLY A 434 -13.04 -24.75 -6.28
N LEU A 435 -13.88 -24.58 -5.25
CA LEU A 435 -15.32 -24.81 -5.36
C LEU A 435 -15.97 -23.76 -6.26
N SER A 436 -16.90 -24.21 -7.10
CA SER A 436 -17.61 -23.36 -8.06
C SER A 436 -18.39 -22.26 -7.34
N VAL A 437 -18.07 -21.00 -7.66
CA VAL A 437 -18.83 -19.82 -7.23
C VAL A 437 -19.84 -19.46 -8.32
N SER A 438 -21.07 -19.15 -7.92
CA SER A 438 -22.12 -18.77 -8.86
C SER A 438 -21.88 -17.37 -9.43
N ILE A 439 -22.33 -17.14 -10.67
CA ILE A 439 -22.25 -15.81 -11.31
C ILE A 439 -23.02 -14.76 -10.49
N SER A 440 -24.12 -15.14 -9.84
CA SER A 440 -24.89 -14.27 -8.95
C SER A 440 -24.11 -13.81 -7.73
N GLU A 441 -23.25 -14.66 -7.16
CA GLU A 441 -22.40 -14.28 -6.02
C GLU A 441 -21.31 -13.30 -6.44
N ALA A 442 -20.67 -13.54 -7.60
CA ALA A 442 -19.71 -12.58 -8.16
C ALA A 442 -20.37 -11.23 -8.47
N GLN A 443 -21.63 -11.24 -8.96
CA GLN A 443 -22.41 -10.02 -9.13
C GLN A 443 -22.73 -9.33 -7.79
N ALA A 444 -23.05 -10.09 -6.75
CA ALA A 444 -23.28 -9.54 -5.41
C ALA A 444 -22.03 -8.86 -4.84
N VAL A 445 -20.84 -9.44 -5.06
CA VAL A 445 -19.56 -8.81 -4.68
C VAL A 445 -19.34 -7.50 -5.43
N LEU A 446 -19.57 -7.47 -6.75
CA LEU A 446 -19.45 -6.23 -7.54
C LEU A 446 -20.45 -5.17 -7.10
N HIS A 447 -21.68 -5.58 -6.77
CA HIS A 447 -22.71 -4.69 -6.27
C HIS A 447 -22.32 -4.11 -4.90
N GLU A 448 -21.84 -4.94 -3.99
CA GLU A 448 -21.36 -4.51 -2.68
C GLU A 448 -20.17 -3.55 -2.81
N ALA A 449 -19.22 -3.83 -3.71
CA ALA A 449 -18.09 -2.93 -3.99
C ALA A 449 -18.56 -1.55 -4.49
N ALA A 450 -19.60 -1.52 -5.33
CA ALA A 450 -20.21 -0.29 -5.80
C ALA A 450 -20.93 0.48 -4.68
N LEU A 451 -21.66 -0.22 -3.79
CA LEU A 451 -22.30 0.40 -2.61
C LEU A 451 -21.26 1.05 -1.69
N VAL A 452 -20.17 0.35 -1.39
CA VAL A 452 -19.08 0.86 -0.53
C VAL A 452 -18.35 2.05 -1.18
N ALA A 453 -18.28 2.07 -2.52
CA ALA A 453 -17.77 3.21 -3.28
C ALA A 453 -18.72 4.43 -3.27
N GLY A 454 -19.94 4.29 -2.73
CA GLY A 454 -20.94 5.35 -2.68
C GLY A 454 -21.74 5.52 -3.98
N ALA A 455 -21.75 4.52 -4.85
CA ALA A 455 -22.60 4.55 -6.04
C ALA A 455 -24.08 4.47 -5.59
N SER A 456 -24.79 5.58 -5.73
CA SER A 456 -26.20 5.65 -5.34
C SER A 456 -27.04 4.69 -6.20
N SER A 457 -27.97 3.99 -5.55
CA SER A 457 -28.86 2.97 -6.17
C SER A 457 -29.73 3.51 -7.33
N HIS A 458 -29.69 4.81 -7.58
CA HIS A 458 -30.47 5.49 -8.63
C HIS A 458 -29.80 5.56 -10.01
N ALA A 459 -28.55 5.12 -10.16
CA ALA A 459 -27.87 5.09 -11.46
C ALA A 459 -28.30 3.85 -12.28
N ASN A 460 -29.44 3.95 -12.97
CA ASN A 460 -29.87 2.94 -13.96
C ASN A 460 -28.98 2.88 -15.22
N ASP A 461 -27.91 3.68 -15.30
CA ASP A 461 -26.98 3.68 -16.43
C ASP A 461 -25.98 2.52 -16.31
N ALA A 462 -26.32 1.39 -16.94
CA ALA A 462 -25.50 0.18 -17.03
C ALA A 462 -24.08 0.41 -17.62
N ASN A 463 -23.83 1.56 -18.26
CA ASN A 463 -22.54 1.93 -18.83
C ASN A 463 -21.66 2.77 -17.89
N ALA A 464 -22.21 3.50 -16.91
CA ALA A 464 -21.42 4.28 -15.95
C ALA A 464 -20.74 3.42 -14.87
N SER A 465 -21.15 2.14 -14.76
CA SER A 465 -20.74 1.22 -13.69
C SER A 465 -19.33 0.62 -13.87
N ARG A 466 -18.69 0.72 -15.04
CA ARG A 466 -17.48 -0.05 -15.34
C ARG A 466 -16.18 0.48 -14.69
N ASP A 467 -16.17 1.71 -14.19
CA ASP A 467 -15.01 2.32 -13.49
C ASP A 467 -15.34 2.76 -12.04
N ALA A 468 -16.47 2.32 -11.49
CA ALA A 468 -17.09 2.97 -10.33
C ALA A 468 -16.43 2.71 -8.95
N PHE A 469 -15.59 1.68 -8.79
CA PHE A 469 -15.01 1.33 -7.48
C PHE A 469 -13.51 1.00 -7.58
N ARG A 470 -12.73 1.31 -6.54
CA ARG A 470 -11.28 1.05 -6.51
C ARG A 470 -11.03 -0.36 -5.96
N ARG A 471 -9.78 -0.80 -6.02
CA ARG A 471 -9.36 -2.14 -5.52
C ARG A 471 -9.68 -2.33 -4.02
N ALA A 472 -9.64 -1.25 -3.23
CA ALA A 472 -9.91 -1.33 -1.80
C ALA A 472 -11.37 -1.72 -1.51
N GLU A 473 -12.31 -1.15 -2.25
CA GLU A 473 -13.74 -1.44 -2.14
C GLU A 473 -14.06 -2.84 -2.67
N LEU A 474 -13.34 -3.32 -3.69
CA LEU A 474 -13.45 -4.71 -4.14
C LEU A 474 -12.91 -5.73 -3.12
N LEU A 475 -11.74 -5.46 -2.53
CA LEU A 475 -11.17 -6.28 -1.46
C LEU A 475 -12.13 -6.35 -0.26
N TRP A 476 -12.75 -5.23 0.05
CA TRP A 476 -13.76 -5.13 1.07
C TRP A 476 -14.97 -6.01 0.78
N ALA A 477 -15.55 -5.87 -0.42
CA ALA A 477 -16.70 -6.66 -0.85
C ALA A 477 -16.39 -8.17 -0.92
N LEU A 478 -15.16 -8.54 -1.29
CA LEU A 478 -14.68 -9.92 -1.21
C LEU A 478 -14.62 -10.41 0.23
N GLY A 479 -14.16 -9.57 1.16
CA GLY A 479 -14.22 -9.85 2.60
C GLY A 479 -15.66 -10.08 3.07
N ALA A 480 -16.59 -9.20 2.67
CA ALA A 480 -18.01 -9.31 2.99
C ALA A 480 -18.63 -10.62 2.48
N TRP A 481 -18.35 -11.00 1.23
CA TRP A 481 -18.77 -12.28 0.67
C TRP A 481 -18.14 -13.45 1.43
N TYR A 482 -16.84 -13.38 1.68
CA TYR A 482 -16.10 -14.43 2.36
C TYR A 482 -16.60 -14.68 3.79
N ALA A 483 -17.03 -13.65 4.50
CA ALA A 483 -17.66 -13.77 5.82
C ALA A 483 -19.01 -14.52 5.77
N ARG A 484 -19.70 -14.53 4.62
CA ARG A 484 -20.99 -15.20 4.40
C ARG A 484 -20.88 -16.62 3.84
N VAL A 485 -19.69 -17.04 3.40
CA VAL A 485 -19.49 -18.42 2.93
C VAL A 485 -19.76 -19.39 4.08
N GLN A 486 -20.63 -20.38 3.84
CA GLN A 486 -21.05 -21.30 4.89
C GLN A 486 -19.85 -22.13 5.35
N ARG A 487 -19.61 -22.18 6.66
CA ARG A 487 -18.50 -22.95 7.24
C ARG A 487 -18.95 -24.41 7.42
N GLU A 488 -18.28 -25.36 6.76
CA GLU A 488 -18.32 -26.78 7.09
C GLU A 488 -17.59 -27.09 8.38
N HIS A 489 -17.91 -28.27 8.90
CA HIS A 489 -17.02 -28.96 9.81
C HIS A 489 -15.61 -29.06 9.27
N THR A 490 -14.75 -28.31 9.91
CA THR A 490 -13.30 -28.48 9.84
C THR A 490 -12.94 -29.88 10.26
N SER A 491 -12.24 -30.60 9.39
CA SER A 491 -11.70 -31.88 9.78
C SER A 491 -10.73 -31.69 10.94
N TRP A 492 -10.66 -32.66 11.85
CA TRP A 492 -9.70 -32.62 12.96
C TRP A 492 -8.25 -32.54 12.46
N LYS A 493 -7.98 -33.03 11.23
CA LYS A 493 -6.67 -32.96 10.58
C LYS A 493 -6.32 -31.51 10.27
N ASP A 494 -7.26 -30.71 9.78
CA ASP A 494 -6.99 -29.30 9.47
C ASP A 494 -6.85 -28.46 10.73
N ILE A 495 -7.61 -28.77 11.79
CA ILE A 495 -7.41 -28.16 13.13
C ILE A 495 -6.01 -28.49 13.65
N LEU A 496 -5.57 -29.74 13.51
CA LEU A 496 -4.23 -30.15 13.90
C LEU A 496 -3.17 -29.46 13.05
N VAL A 497 -3.32 -29.41 11.72
CA VAL A 497 -2.41 -28.72 10.81
C VAL A 497 -2.34 -27.23 11.12
N ALA A 498 -3.45 -26.57 11.43
CA ALA A 498 -3.46 -25.16 11.82
C ALA A 498 -2.80 -24.93 13.18
N ALA A 499 -3.06 -25.80 14.17
CA ALA A 499 -2.41 -25.75 15.46
C ALA A 499 -0.89 -25.95 15.33
N VAL A 500 -0.47 -26.91 14.50
CA VAL A 500 0.95 -27.16 14.20
C VAL A 500 1.56 -25.97 13.45
N ARG A 501 0.90 -25.44 12.41
CA ARG A 501 1.37 -24.25 11.66
C ARG A 501 1.48 -22.98 12.50
N ARG A 502 0.72 -22.90 13.60
CA ARG A 502 0.79 -21.76 14.53
C ARG A 502 2.05 -21.79 15.40
N TRP A 503 2.57 -22.98 15.67
CA TRP A 503 3.76 -23.19 16.49
C TRP A 503 5.03 -23.42 15.67
N ILE A 504 4.87 -24.09 14.53
CA ILE A 504 5.87 -24.29 13.51
C ILE A 504 5.48 -23.35 12.37
N PRO A 505 5.86 -22.05 12.43
CA PRO A 505 5.67 -21.16 11.30
C PRO A 505 6.18 -21.87 10.05
N SER A 506 5.33 -21.99 9.02
CA SER A 506 5.70 -22.61 7.76
C SER A 506 7.02 -22.02 7.26
N ASP A 507 7.90 -22.89 6.76
CA ASP A 507 9.34 -22.66 6.53
C ASP A 507 9.71 -21.33 5.82
N GLU A 508 8.79 -20.71 5.08
CA GLU A 508 9.01 -19.40 4.44
C GLU A 508 9.14 -18.22 5.41
N GLU A 509 8.61 -18.31 6.63
CA GLU A 509 8.40 -17.11 7.45
C GLU A 509 9.35 -16.94 8.63
N HIS A 510 9.90 -17.96 9.31
CA HIS A 510 10.66 -17.65 10.53
C HIS A 510 12.06 -17.04 10.27
N HIS A 511 12.95 -17.79 9.63
CA HIS A 511 14.29 -17.29 9.30
C HIS A 511 14.21 -16.21 8.23
N GLY A 512 13.31 -16.36 7.25
CA GLY A 512 13.04 -15.34 6.22
C GLY A 512 12.52 -14.04 6.81
N CYS A 513 11.52 -14.07 7.71
CA CYS A 513 11.01 -12.84 8.36
C CYS A 513 12.01 -12.29 9.37
N MET A 514 12.75 -13.10 10.13
CA MET A 514 13.81 -12.58 11.00
C MET A 514 14.93 -11.92 10.18
N LEU A 515 15.39 -12.54 9.10
CA LEU A 515 16.40 -11.94 8.21
C LEU A 515 15.87 -10.71 7.49
N HIS A 516 14.60 -10.71 7.06
CA HIS A 516 13.95 -9.55 6.46
C HIS A 516 13.77 -8.41 7.46
N HIS A 517 13.39 -8.72 8.70
CA HIS A 517 13.23 -7.76 9.77
C HIS A 517 14.58 -7.20 10.22
N LEU A 518 15.62 -8.05 10.28
CA LEU A 518 16.98 -7.63 10.50
C LEU A 518 17.45 -6.73 9.35
N ALA A 519 17.32 -7.15 8.10
CA ALA A 519 17.68 -6.32 6.93
C ALA A 519 16.95 -4.98 6.91
N ARG A 520 15.66 -4.96 7.23
CA ARG A 520 14.85 -3.73 7.32
C ARG A 520 15.33 -2.82 8.45
N THR A 521 15.49 -3.37 9.66
CA THR A 521 15.99 -2.59 10.81
C THR A 521 17.42 -2.11 10.60
N THR A 522 18.29 -2.88 9.94
CA THR A 522 19.65 -2.46 9.58
C THR A 522 19.66 -1.37 8.49
N MET A 523 18.77 -1.45 7.48
CA MET A 523 18.71 -0.47 6.39
C MET A 523 18.00 0.83 6.75
N ASP A 524 17.12 0.83 7.75
CA ASP A 524 16.43 2.03 8.21
C ASP A 524 17.20 2.76 9.34
N LEU A 525 18.15 2.09 10.01
CA LEU A 525 19.01 2.70 11.04
C LEU A 525 19.81 3.94 10.56
N PRO A 526 20.37 3.98 9.34
CA PRO A 526 21.06 5.16 8.83
C PRO A 526 20.13 6.34 8.53
N LYS A 527 18.83 6.09 8.32
CA LYS A 527 17.85 7.13 7.97
C LYS A 527 17.33 7.86 9.21
N THR A 528 17.33 7.21 10.36
CA THR A 528 16.82 7.78 11.63
C THR A 528 17.92 8.44 12.47
N LEU A 529 19.20 8.17 12.18
CA LEU A 529 20.33 8.79 12.87
C LEU A 529 20.84 10.01 12.09
N PRO A 530 20.66 11.25 12.57
CA PRO A 530 21.29 12.41 11.97
C PRO A 530 22.80 12.31 12.18
N LEU A 531 23.53 11.90 11.13
CA LEU A 531 24.98 11.89 11.15
C LEU A 531 25.49 13.32 11.41
N PRO A 532 26.33 13.53 12.45
CA PRO A 532 26.90 14.85 12.71
C PRO A 532 27.77 15.23 11.52
N LYS A 533 27.36 16.26 10.77
CA LYS A 533 28.12 16.84 9.66
C LYS A 533 29.52 17.21 10.16
N ARG A 534 30.52 16.39 9.83
CA ARG A 534 31.91 16.58 10.24
C ARG A 534 32.50 17.79 9.50
N LEU A 535 32.87 18.80 10.29
CA LEU A 535 34.08 19.62 10.17
C LEU A 535 34.42 20.18 8.78
N GLY A 536 33.53 21.02 8.23
CA GLY A 536 33.91 22.05 7.26
C GLY A 536 33.94 23.40 7.98
N GLY A 537 35.14 23.94 8.23
CA GLY A 537 35.37 25.07 9.13
C GLY A 537 34.62 26.35 8.74
N GLN A 538 33.63 26.72 9.54
CA GLN A 538 33.33 28.12 9.81
C GLN A 538 32.99 28.31 11.30
N PRO A 539 33.59 29.31 11.97
CA PRO A 539 33.29 29.62 13.36
C PRO A 539 31.97 30.40 13.43
N LEU A 540 30.85 29.69 13.44
CA LEU A 540 29.55 30.28 13.76
C LEU A 540 29.26 30.07 15.25
N ARG A 541 29.10 31.21 15.95
CA ARG A 541 28.71 31.32 17.36
C ARG A 541 27.57 30.35 17.68
N LEU A 542 27.89 29.33 18.48
CA LEU A 542 26.95 28.37 19.03
C LEU A 542 25.90 29.09 19.87
N ARG A 543 24.64 28.77 19.59
CA ARG A 543 23.51 28.94 20.51
C ARG A 543 23.44 27.66 21.33
N ASP A 544 23.98 27.70 22.55
CA ASP A 544 24.23 26.57 23.47
C ASP A 544 22.97 25.96 24.11
N SER A 545 21.88 25.74 23.35
CA SER A 545 20.67 25.13 23.92
C SER A 545 20.08 23.98 23.11
N GLU A 546 20.89 23.26 22.33
CA GLU A 546 20.56 21.87 22.01
C GLU A 546 20.71 21.06 23.30
N THR A 547 19.58 20.76 23.93
CA THR A 547 19.49 20.11 25.23
C THR A 547 20.14 18.72 25.18
N SER A 548 20.92 18.41 26.22
CA SER A 548 21.58 17.11 26.42
C SER A 548 20.64 15.90 26.32
N ALA A 549 19.33 16.12 26.50
CA ALA A 549 18.27 15.13 26.36
C ALA A 549 18.17 14.53 24.94
N SER A 550 18.39 15.32 23.88
CA SER A 550 18.31 14.84 22.49
C SER A 550 19.42 13.85 22.15
N ARG A 551 20.65 14.13 22.61
CA ARG A 551 21.81 13.25 22.40
C ARG A 551 21.71 11.96 23.22
N ALA A 552 21.16 12.02 24.43
CA ALA A 552 20.93 10.84 25.25
C ALA A 552 19.89 9.90 24.63
N SER A 553 18.81 10.44 24.04
CA SER A 553 17.79 9.67 23.33
C SER A 553 18.37 8.93 22.11
N GLN A 554 19.14 9.62 21.28
CA GLN A 554 19.77 9.01 20.09
C GLN A 554 20.77 7.90 20.45
N ALA A 555 21.58 8.10 21.50
CA ALA A 555 22.50 7.07 21.98
C ALA A 555 21.75 5.84 22.50
N CYS A 556 20.61 6.04 23.18
CA CYS A 556 19.78 4.95 23.67
C CYS A 556 19.17 4.13 22.52
N VAL A 557 18.63 4.80 21.48
CA VAL A 557 18.05 4.13 20.30
C VAL A 557 19.13 3.34 19.54
N LEU A 558 20.31 3.91 19.33
CA LEU A 558 21.42 3.21 18.69
C LEU A 558 21.88 2.00 19.51
N MET A 559 22.00 2.14 20.83
CA MET A 559 22.36 1.03 21.70
C MET A 559 21.31 -0.07 21.69
N LEU A 560 20.02 0.27 21.72
CA LEU A 560 18.93 -0.69 21.63
C LEU A 560 18.96 -1.44 20.29
N ALA A 561 19.16 -0.72 19.18
CA ALA A 561 19.31 -1.34 17.87
C ALA A 561 20.50 -2.30 17.82
N VAL A 562 21.67 -1.90 18.33
CA VAL A 562 22.85 -2.78 18.42
C VAL A 562 22.56 -4.02 19.25
N VAL A 563 21.90 -3.88 20.40
CA VAL A 563 21.51 -5.01 21.26
C VAL A 563 20.56 -5.96 20.51
N ILE A 564 19.58 -5.42 19.79
CA ILE A 564 18.65 -6.22 18.96
C ILE A 564 19.43 -6.98 17.87
N HIS A 565 20.38 -6.35 17.19
CA HIS A 565 21.19 -7.01 16.16
C HIS A 565 22.10 -8.09 16.74
N ILE A 566 22.73 -7.84 17.89
CA ILE A 566 23.53 -8.85 18.62
C ILE A 566 22.63 -10.02 19.03
N PHE A 567 21.42 -9.75 19.52
CA PHE A 567 20.47 -10.79 19.89
C PHE A 567 20.06 -11.65 18.69
N PHE A 568 19.71 -11.05 17.55
CA PHE A 568 19.37 -11.81 16.36
C PHE A 568 20.56 -12.58 15.78
N LEU A 569 21.75 -11.99 15.78
CA LEU A 569 22.97 -12.70 15.38
C LEU A 569 23.25 -13.89 16.30
N ALA A 570 23.06 -13.71 17.61
CA ALA A 570 23.17 -14.80 18.57
C ALA A 570 22.12 -15.88 18.29
N MET A 571 20.86 -15.53 18.05
CA MET A 571 19.80 -16.48 17.69
C MET A 571 20.10 -17.26 16.40
N LEU A 572 20.83 -16.65 15.46
CA LEU A 572 21.22 -17.30 14.20
C LEU A 572 22.46 -18.20 14.35
N LEU A 573 23.45 -17.79 15.14
CA LEU A 573 24.68 -18.54 15.34
C LEU A 573 24.57 -19.63 16.41
N LEU A 574 23.77 -19.40 17.46
CA LEU A 574 23.68 -20.28 18.62
C LEU A 574 23.25 -21.71 18.26
N PRO A 575 22.27 -21.95 17.36
CA PRO A 575 21.94 -23.31 16.93
C PRO A 575 23.13 -24.02 16.26
N SER A 576 23.86 -23.31 15.39
CA SER A 576 25.02 -23.86 14.69
C SER A 576 26.16 -24.19 15.66
N VAL A 577 26.43 -23.29 16.61
CA VAL A 577 27.43 -23.49 17.66
C VAL A 577 27.03 -24.66 18.57
N PHE A 578 25.77 -24.74 18.98
CA PHE A 578 25.24 -25.82 19.80
C PHE A 578 25.44 -27.20 19.15
N PHE A 579 25.01 -27.37 17.89
CA PHE A 579 25.18 -28.65 17.20
C PHE A 579 26.66 -28.97 16.94
N SER A 580 27.50 -27.97 16.69
CA SER A 580 28.95 -28.16 16.55
C SER A 580 29.61 -28.62 17.85
N ILE A 581 29.19 -28.08 19.00
CA ILE A 581 29.65 -28.53 20.32
C ILE A 581 29.24 -29.98 20.55
N ILE A 582 28.02 -30.38 20.18
CA ILE A 582 27.58 -31.77 20.31
C ILE A 582 28.43 -32.73 19.47
N ILE A 583 28.73 -32.36 18.21
CA ILE A 583 29.63 -33.14 17.35
C ILE A 583 31.00 -33.27 18.01
N TYR A 584 31.55 -32.16 18.49
CA TYR A 584 32.84 -32.15 19.18
C TYR A 584 32.85 -33.09 20.38
N LEU A 585 31.84 -33.01 21.25
CA LEU A 585 31.71 -33.86 22.44
C LEU A 585 31.64 -35.35 22.11
N GLY A 586 30.92 -35.74 21.05
CA GLY A 586 30.89 -37.14 20.61
C GLY A 586 32.22 -37.57 19.97
N SER A 587 32.88 -36.68 19.22
CA SER A 587 34.13 -37.02 18.53
C SER A 587 35.36 -37.18 19.44
N GLU A 588 35.38 -36.52 20.60
CA GLU A 588 36.52 -36.56 21.53
C GLU A 588 36.71 -37.92 22.23
N HIS A 589 35.65 -38.72 22.38
CA HIS A 589 35.75 -40.05 23.00
C HIS A 589 36.21 -41.11 22.00
N GLY A 590 35.57 -41.17 20.82
CA GLY A 590 36.00 -41.96 19.68
C GLY A 590 36.28 -43.44 19.97
N ASP A 591 35.59 -44.01 20.97
CA ASP A 591 35.83 -45.36 21.45
C ASP A 591 34.58 -46.21 21.25
N ASP A 592 34.58 -47.00 20.18
CA ASP A 592 33.50 -47.92 19.78
C ASP A 592 33.14 -48.96 20.86
N ARG A 593 33.87 -49.00 21.98
CA ARG A 593 33.57 -49.85 23.14
C ARG A 593 32.44 -49.30 24.00
N CYS A 594 31.97 -48.06 23.78
CA CYS A 594 30.82 -47.53 24.51
C CYS A 594 29.56 -48.34 24.17
N PRO A 595 28.94 -49.02 25.16
CA PRO A 595 27.68 -49.72 24.93
C PRO A 595 26.61 -48.74 24.43
N ARG A 596 25.92 -49.15 23.35
CA ARG A 596 24.91 -48.36 22.65
C ARG A 596 25.43 -47.14 21.88
N ASP A 597 26.75 -46.99 21.71
CA ASP A 597 27.34 -46.04 20.76
C ASP A 597 26.86 -44.59 20.98
N LEU A 598 26.91 -44.12 22.23
CA LEU A 598 26.40 -42.80 22.63
C LEU A 598 27.16 -41.65 21.98
N ASP A 599 28.46 -41.83 21.76
CA ASP A 599 29.34 -40.92 21.05
C ASP A 599 28.91 -40.76 19.59
N ALA A 600 28.65 -41.86 18.85
CA ALA A 600 28.10 -41.74 17.51
C ALA A 600 26.70 -41.11 17.52
N LEU A 601 25.84 -41.42 18.51
CA LEU A 601 24.52 -40.80 18.61
C LEU A 601 24.60 -39.27 18.77
N LEU A 602 25.52 -38.76 19.58
CA LEU A 602 25.78 -37.32 19.70
C LEU A 602 26.26 -36.73 18.36
N VAL A 603 27.26 -37.37 17.71
CA VAL A 603 27.78 -36.92 16.41
C VAL A 603 26.67 -36.85 15.36
N TRP A 604 25.84 -37.89 15.26
CA TRP A 604 24.72 -37.96 14.32
C TRP A 604 23.67 -36.90 14.61
N PHE A 605 23.31 -36.69 15.87
CA PHE A 605 22.34 -35.65 16.25
C PHE A 605 22.85 -34.25 15.90
N GLY A 606 24.11 -33.95 16.19
CA GLY A 606 24.73 -32.69 15.82
C GLY A 606 24.81 -32.49 14.30
N ALA A 607 25.22 -33.53 13.56
CA ALA A 607 25.29 -33.48 12.10
C ALA A 607 23.89 -33.32 11.45
N LEU A 608 22.89 -34.00 11.99
CA LEU A 608 21.50 -33.88 11.55
C LEU A 608 20.96 -32.46 11.82
N GLY A 609 21.25 -31.91 13.00
CA GLY A 609 20.88 -30.53 13.36
C GLY A 609 21.48 -29.50 12.42
N LEU A 610 22.79 -29.58 12.13
CA LEU A 610 23.44 -28.71 11.13
C LEU A 610 22.85 -28.89 9.73
N SER A 611 22.52 -30.11 9.33
CA SER A 611 21.92 -30.38 8.03
C SER A 611 20.54 -29.73 7.89
N VAL A 612 19.72 -29.79 8.94
CA VAL A 612 18.41 -29.10 8.99
C VAL A 612 18.60 -27.59 8.83
N LEU A 613 19.58 -26.99 9.53
CA LEU A 613 19.86 -25.54 9.41
C LEU A 613 20.26 -25.15 7.97
N VAL A 614 21.12 -25.95 7.32
CA VAL A 614 21.54 -25.69 5.93
C VAL A 614 20.37 -25.81 4.97
N ILE A 615 19.54 -26.84 5.13
CA ILE A 615 18.36 -27.06 4.28
C ILE A 615 17.33 -25.96 4.48
N ASP A 616 17.10 -25.51 5.70
CA ASP A 616 16.20 -24.39 6.01
C ASP A 616 16.70 -23.08 5.37
N CYS A 617 18.01 -22.84 5.35
CA CYS A 617 18.59 -21.69 4.64
C CYS A 617 18.49 -21.80 3.11
N ALA A 618 18.47 -23.01 2.56
CA ALA A 618 18.40 -23.27 1.12
C ALA A 618 16.96 -23.41 0.58
N ASN A 619 15.96 -23.52 1.46
CA ASN A 619 14.57 -23.73 1.08
C ASN A 619 13.98 -22.45 0.47
N ASP A 620 13.86 -22.44 -0.86
CA ASP A 620 13.28 -21.38 -1.68
C ASP A 620 11.76 -21.54 -1.88
N GLY A 621 11.12 -22.45 -1.14
CA GLY A 621 9.72 -22.81 -1.31
C GLY A 621 9.49 -23.97 -2.29
N SER A 622 10.54 -24.61 -2.80
CA SER A 622 10.37 -25.80 -3.62
C SER A 622 9.82 -26.99 -2.81
N LEU A 623 8.73 -27.58 -3.31
CA LEU A 623 7.98 -28.66 -2.65
C LEU A 623 8.88 -29.83 -2.21
N GLY A 624 9.90 -30.17 -3.01
CA GLY A 624 10.83 -31.27 -2.73
C GLY A 624 11.75 -31.00 -1.52
N ILE A 625 12.25 -29.76 -1.39
CA ILE A 625 13.13 -29.37 -0.27
C ILE A 625 12.32 -29.35 1.03
N SER A 626 11.06 -28.89 0.98
CA SER A 626 10.17 -28.87 2.14
C SER A 626 9.87 -30.27 2.71
N VAL A 627 9.66 -31.29 1.87
CA VAL A 627 9.43 -32.66 2.35
C VAL A 627 10.68 -33.24 3.03
N MET A 628 11.86 -33.04 2.44
CA MET A 628 13.12 -33.49 3.03
C MET A 628 13.38 -32.80 4.38
N ALA A 629 13.18 -31.49 4.44
CA ALA A 629 13.30 -30.71 5.67
C ALA A 629 12.34 -31.25 6.75
N ALA A 630 11.08 -31.53 6.40
CA ALA A 630 10.10 -32.07 7.32
C ALA A 630 10.49 -33.46 7.86
N VAL A 631 11.01 -34.35 7.00
CA VAL A 631 11.50 -35.67 7.42
C VAL A 631 12.67 -35.52 8.38
N LEU A 632 13.67 -34.71 8.06
CA LEU A 632 14.85 -34.49 8.91
C LEU A 632 14.47 -33.86 10.26
N LYS A 633 13.57 -32.88 10.27
CA LYS A 633 13.01 -32.29 11.51
C LYS A 633 12.27 -33.35 12.34
N GLY A 634 11.52 -34.24 11.69
CA GLY A 634 10.86 -35.36 12.35
C GLY A 634 11.85 -36.33 13.01
N VAL A 635 12.94 -36.68 12.32
CA VAL A 635 14.01 -37.53 12.90
C VAL A 635 14.69 -36.80 14.06
N LEU A 636 15.01 -35.52 13.89
CA LEU A 636 15.64 -34.70 14.93
C LEU A 636 14.77 -34.60 16.19
N ALA A 637 13.44 -34.49 16.06
CA ALA A 637 12.49 -34.43 17.17
C ALA A 637 12.23 -35.78 17.85
N LEU A 638 12.60 -36.91 17.23
CA LEU A 638 12.50 -38.24 17.85
C LEU A 638 13.81 -38.65 18.55
N THR A 639 14.93 -38.04 18.15
CA THR A 639 16.26 -38.43 18.64
C THR A 639 16.45 -38.18 20.14
N PRO A 640 15.94 -37.09 20.76
CA PRO A 640 16.08 -36.90 22.21
C PRO A 640 15.41 -37.97 23.06
N LEU A 641 14.22 -38.44 22.66
CA LEU A 641 13.54 -39.55 23.36
C LEU A 641 14.37 -40.83 23.30
N LEU A 642 14.98 -41.13 22.14
CA LEU A 642 15.88 -42.26 21.98
C LEU A 642 17.14 -42.10 22.83
N GLY A 643 17.79 -40.94 22.78
CA GLY A 643 18.99 -40.64 23.57
C GLY A 643 18.73 -40.67 25.08
N MET A 644 17.56 -40.23 25.52
CA MET A 644 17.14 -40.31 26.92
C MET A 644 16.99 -41.77 27.35
N ALA A 645 16.28 -42.61 26.56
CA ALA A 645 16.13 -44.03 26.84
C ALA A 645 17.48 -44.78 26.84
N MET A 646 18.37 -44.45 25.89
CA MET A 646 19.69 -45.07 25.79
C MET A 646 20.59 -44.67 26.96
N SER A 647 20.68 -43.39 27.30
CA SER A 647 21.54 -42.89 28.38
C SER A 647 21.05 -43.27 29.79
N HIS A 648 19.74 -43.38 30.01
CA HIS A 648 19.19 -43.78 31.31
C HIS A 648 19.20 -45.29 31.55
N GLY A 649 19.27 -46.08 30.48
CA GLY A 649 19.33 -47.54 30.58
C GLY A 649 20.74 -48.12 30.60
N LEU A 650 21.78 -47.30 30.81
CA LEU A 650 23.15 -47.76 31.03
C LEU A 650 23.40 -47.98 32.52
N ASP A 651 24.02 -49.12 32.84
CA ASP A 651 24.47 -49.43 34.18
C ASP A 651 25.78 -48.69 34.51
N ALA A 652 26.17 -48.68 35.78
CA ALA A 652 27.35 -47.93 36.23
C ALA A 652 28.66 -48.44 35.58
N GLU A 653 28.79 -49.75 35.34
CA GLU A 653 29.96 -50.35 34.68
C GLU A 653 30.05 -49.91 33.21
N ASP A 654 28.93 -49.90 32.50
CA ASP A 654 28.80 -49.45 31.12
C ASP A 654 29.09 -47.95 30.97
N ALA A 655 28.70 -47.14 31.97
CA ALA A 655 28.96 -45.71 31.99
C ALA A 655 30.47 -45.39 32.10
N GLU A 656 31.26 -46.24 32.75
CA GLU A 656 32.72 -46.08 32.80
C GLU A 656 33.37 -46.33 31.43
N LEU A 657 32.85 -47.29 30.65
CA LEU A 657 33.34 -47.59 29.29
C LEU A 657 33.08 -46.45 28.30
N CYS A 658 31.97 -45.74 28.46
CA CYS A 658 31.63 -44.57 27.63
C CYS A 658 32.39 -43.29 28.02
N GLY A 659 33.18 -43.30 29.09
CA GLY A 659 33.83 -42.11 29.63
C GLY A 659 32.84 -41.21 30.39
N GLN A 660 33.27 -40.73 31.56
CA GLN A 660 32.40 -39.95 32.44
C GLN A 660 31.87 -38.67 31.77
N MET A 661 32.68 -38.01 30.95
CA MET A 661 32.27 -36.78 30.27
C MET A 661 31.12 -37.02 29.29
N VAL A 662 31.25 -37.98 28.37
CA VAL A 662 30.21 -38.29 27.37
C VAL A 662 28.96 -38.81 28.04
N PHE A 663 29.09 -39.66 29.06
CA PHE A 663 27.94 -40.16 29.81
C PHE A 663 27.14 -39.03 30.47
N TRP A 664 27.79 -38.15 31.24
CA TRP A 664 27.10 -37.05 31.92
C TRP A 664 26.55 -36.01 30.94
N SER A 665 27.33 -35.63 29.92
CA SER A 665 26.88 -34.70 28.88
C SER A 665 25.67 -35.26 28.13
N SER A 666 25.69 -36.53 27.73
CA SER A 666 24.54 -37.19 27.08
C SER A 666 23.33 -37.21 28.00
N LYS A 667 23.49 -37.64 29.25
CA LYS A 667 22.39 -37.74 30.20
C LYS A 667 21.73 -36.39 30.45
N CYS A 668 22.51 -35.34 30.66
CA CYS A 668 22.00 -33.98 30.85
C CYS A 668 21.33 -33.43 29.57
N LEU A 669 21.98 -33.59 28.41
CA LEU A 669 21.49 -33.10 27.13
C LEU A 669 20.15 -33.73 26.77
N TRP A 670 20.07 -35.07 26.79
CA TRP A 670 18.87 -35.77 26.39
C TRP A 670 17.70 -35.54 27.33
N SER A 671 17.92 -35.53 28.66
CA SER A 671 16.87 -35.17 29.61
C SER A 671 16.35 -33.76 29.41
N PHE A 672 17.24 -32.79 29.15
CA PHE A 672 16.84 -31.41 28.89
C PHE A 672 16.02 -31.30 27.60
N LEU A 673 16.53 -31.86 26.49
CA LEU A 673 15.85 -31.82 25.20
C LEU A 673 14.48 -32.52 25.25
N SER A 674 14.39 -33.72 25.84
CA SER A 674 13.11 -34.42 26.00
C SER A 674 12.12 -33.67 26.91
N SER A 675 12.60 -32.98 27.95
CA SER A 675 11.75 -32.12 28.78
C SER A 675 11.18 -30.92 28.00
N CYS A 676 12.03 -30.29 27.17
CA CYS A 676 11.60 -29.23 26.26
C CYS A 676 10.57 -29.75 25.25
N GLU A 677 10.82 -30.89 24.61
CA GLU A 677 9.89 -31.53 23.68
C GLU A 677 8.55 -31.86 24.34
N MET A 678 8.58 -32.41 25.56
CA MET A 678 7.35 -32.70 26.28
C MET A 678 6.58 -31.45 26.65
N THR A 679 7.27 -30.38 27.03
CA THR A 679 6.66 -29.08 27.29
C THR A 679 6.01 -28.54 26.01
N LEU A 680 6.69 -28.61 24.87
CA LEU A 680 6.14 -28.22 23.57
C LEU A 680 4.92 -29.06 23.18
N LEU A 681 4.96 -30.38 23.39
CA LEU A 681 3.81 -31.27 23.15
C LEU A 681 2.62 -30.92 24.04
N CYS A 682 2.85 -30.59 25.32
CA CYS A 682 1.81 -30.12 26.23
C CYS A 682 1.21 -28.79 25.75
N LEU A 683 2.04 -27.85 25.30
CA LEU A 683 1.60 -26.56 24.76
C LEU A 683 0.83 -26.71 23.44
N LEU A 684 1.24 -27.63 22.57
CA LEU A 684 0.53 -28.01 21.35
C LEU A 684 -0.82 -28.66 21.67
N ALA A 685 -0.84 -29.62 22.60
CA ALA A 685 -2.08 -30.27 23.04
C ALA A 685 -3.04 -29.26 23.68
N TRP A 686 -2.53 -28.33 24.48
CA TRP A 686 -3.29 -27.21 25.04
C TRP A 686 -3.84 -26.31 23.94
N SER A 687 -3.02 -25.92 22.97
CA SER A 687 -3.43 -25.07 21.84
C SER A 687 -4.51 -25.75 21.00
N PHE A 688 -4.34 -27.04 20.72
CA PHE A 688 -5.33 -27.86 20.03
C PHE A 688 -6.63 -27.96 20.84
N HIS A 689 -6.54 -28.16 22.16
CA HIS A 689 -7.70 -28.19 23.06
C HIS A 689 -8.45 -26.85 23.04
N VAL A 690 -7.72 -25.73 23.13
CA VAL A 690 -8.28 -24.38 23.03
C VAL A 690 -8.96 -24.19 21.68
N ALA A 691 -8.30 -24.50 20.56
CA ALA A 691 -8.88 -24.38 19.22
C ALA A 691 -10.15 -25.23 19.06
N ARG A 692 -10.12 -26.48 19.54
CA ARG A 692 -11.28 -27.38 19.54
C ARG A 692 -12.43 -26.85 20.39
N ASN A 693 -12.16 -26.26 21.54
CA ASN A 693 -13.19 -25.67 22.38
C ASN A 693 -13.79 -24.42 21.76
N HIS A 694 -13.00 -23.58 21.07
CA HIS A 694 -13.50 -22.44 20.31
C HIS A 694 -14.44 -22.88 19.20
N GLU A 695 -14.01 -23.86 18.41
CA GLU A 695 -14.82 -24.46 17.35
C GLU A 695 -16.14 -25.01 17.91
N ARG A 696 -16.11 -25.67 19.07
CA ARG A 696 -17.34 -26.13 19.74
C ARG A 696 -18.24 -24.99 20.21
N GLN A 697 -17.68 -23.89 20.70
CA GLN A 697 -18.45 -22.71 21.13
C GLN A 697 -19.10 -22.02 19.94
N LEU A 698 -18.34 -21.83 18.85
CA LEU A 698 -18.86 -21.29 17.59
C LEU A 698 -20.02 -22.12 17.04
N ARG A 699 -19.90 -23.46 17.10
CA ARG A 699 -20.99 -24.36 16.71
C ARG A 699 -22.25 -24.17 17.53
N ARG A 700 -22.14 -23.97 18.85
CA ARG A 700 -23.32 -23.73 19.70
C ARG A 700 -24.00 -22.42 19.33
N LEU A 701 -23.21 -21.36 19.17
CA LEU A 701 -23.73 -20.04 18.81
C LEU A 701 -24.37 -20.02 17.41
N ALA A 702 -23.80 -20.74 16.44
CA ALA A 702 -24.39 -20.88 15.11
C ALA A 702 -25.76 -21.59 15.17
N LEU A 703 -25.88 -22.65 15.98
CA LEU A 703 -27.16 -23.35 16.18
C LEU A 703 -28.20 -22.46 16.89
N ASP A 704 -27.77 -21.62 17.84
CA ASP A 704 -28.66 -20.69 18.55
C ASP A 704 -29.14 -19.53 17.65
N LEU A 705 -28.43 -19.19 16.57
CA LEU A 705 -28.82 -18.15 15.60
C LEU A 705 -29.80 -18.67 14.52
N ASP A 706 -29.82 -19.98 14.28
CA ASP A 706 -30.70 -20.61 13.29
C ASP A 706 -32.08 -20.98 13.86
N GLY A 707 -32.23 -21.04 15.19
CA GLY A 707 -33.48 -21.30 15.91
C GLY A 707 -34.17 -20.03 16.35
#